data_AF-J3PD42-F1
#
_entry.id   AF-J3PD42-F1
#
_cell.length_a   1.000
_cell.length_b   1.000
_cell.length_c   1.000
_cell.angle_alpha   90.00
_cell.angle_beta   90.00
_cell.angle_gamma   90.00
#
_symmetry.space_group_name_H-M   'P 1'
#
loop_
_entity.id
_entity.type
_entity.pdbx_description
1 polymer ?
#
loop_
_entity_poly.entity_id
_entity_poly.type
_entity_poly.pdbx_seq_one_letter_code
_entity_poly.pdbx_strand_id
1 'polypeptide(L)'
;MLDTFEILTTSGVVLWSRTLTPVSSAVINGFISDVFIEEKASHASAARESSLAAANAPYRTDSHTLRWAFAKDLGLIFVAVYRSLLNLPWVARLVDNIRAIFVNLYGDQLTRPHTTLVECRGFDEYFDQQIKELEGAASDASRHAPADAAPRPPDTEFVSGNLGDDPPLAPPGLTFRGGRTPSGSALRNDKSADSSPAVTPITSRPSTPGGGGAAGHLLVAKPGGPLGKMSRRARKAQVAGAGGAHASSGDESSHGGTRRGGAKAKTAKRGRKWDADGLADEDDGVQLDYSAANVASDSDFEPRSTGVEEVDASTWGSTTKGRFILKDLGDEVHSILEAEKSKSAAAAAAAQPDAPSGLLGSGLSTIGGLFRNVIGGKVLTKEDLDKAMKGMEDHLLRKNVAREAAVRLCEGVEKELVGVKTGNFESISTRVQAAMEASLTKMLTPTSSLDLLREIDSVTAPPATSLRRARPYVMSIVGVNGVGKSTNLSKICFFLLQNKYKVLIAAGDTFRSGAVEQLAVHVRNLKELTAREGGRVELYQKGYGKDAAAVAKDAVSFAAHEGFDVVLIDTAGRRHNDQRLMSSLEKFAKFAQPDKILMVGEALVGTDSVAQARNFNAAFGSGRTLDGFIISKCDTVGSMVGTLVSIVHATNVPVLFVGVGQHYSDLRNFSVKWAVEKLLSSD
;
A
#
# COMPACT_ATOMS: atom_id res chain seq x y z
N MET A 1 -22.78 38.10 -16.06
CA MET A 1 -21.86 37.68 -17.12
C MET A 1 -21.19 36.38 -16.69
N LEU A 2 -21.27 35.38 -17.56
CA LEU A 2 -20.47 34.16 -17.51
C LEU A 2 -19.06 34.46 -18.05
N ASP A 3 -18.02 33.79 -17.56
CA ASP A 3 -16.65 33.99 -18.04
C ASP A 3 -16.26 32.93 -19.09
N THR A 4 -16.54 31.64 -18.84
CA THR A 4 -16.29 30.54 -19.79
C THR A 4 -17.34 29.42 -19.66
N PHE A 5 -17.67 28.74 -20.74
CA PHE A 5 -18.34 27.43 -20.73
C PHE A 5 -17.49 26.41 -21.50
N GLU A 6 -17.34 25.19 -20.98
CA GLU A 6 -16.64 24.08 -21.66
C GLU A 6 -17.46 22.78 -21.58
N ILE A 7 -17.36 21.98 -22.64
CA ILE A 7 -17.89 20.61 -22.74
C ILE A 7 -16.69 19.69 -22.99
N LEU A 8 -16.44 18.77 -22.06
CA LEU A 8 -15.22 17.95 -22.05
C LEU A 8 -15.52 16.49 -21.68
N THR A 9 -14.74 15.56 -22.22
CA THR A 9 -14.86 14.12 -21.93
C THR A 9 -14.25 13.76 -20.57
N THR A 10 -14.63 12.60 -20.02
CA THR A 10 -13.92 11.98 -18.88
C THR A 10 -12.44 11.66 -19.17
N SER A 11 -12.02 11.64 -20.43
CA SER A 11 -10.63 11.54 -20.86
C SER A 11 -9.90 12.88 -21.01
N GLY A 12 -10.55 14.01 -20.66
CA GLY A 12 -9.96 15.35 -20.68
C GLY A 12 -9.90 16.03 -22.05
N VAL A 13 -10.63 15.52 -23.05
CA VAL A 13 -10.72 16.12 -24.39
C VAL A 13 -11.85 17.16 -24.39
N VAL A 14 -11.53 18.42 -24.68
CA VAL A 14 -12.54 19.46 -24.90
C VAL A 14 -13.21 19.25 -26.27
N LEU A 15 -14.53 19.08 -26.27
CA LEU A 15 -15.34 18.91 -27.49
C LEU A 15 -15.89 20.24 -28.02
N TRP A 16 -16.14 21.20 -27.12
CA TRP A 16 -16.59 22.55 -27.45
C TRP A 16 -16.33 23.50 -26.27
N SER A 17 -16.01 24.75 -26.55
CA SER A 17 -15.83 25.80 -25.53
C SER A 17 -16.22 27.19 -26.03
N ARG A 18 -16.73 28.03 -25.11
CA ARG A 18 -17.12 29.42 -25.36
C ARG A 18 -16.54 30.31 -24.27
N THR A 19 -15.58 31.15 -24.66
CA THR A 19 -14.86 32.05 -23.76
C THR A 19 -15.34 33.47 -23.97
N LEU A 20 -15.97 34.06 -22.95
CA LEU A 20 -16.44 35.45 -22.94
C LEU A 20 -15.44 36.36 -22.21
N THR A 21 -14.86 35.86 -21.13
CA THR A 21 -13.70 36.43 -20.42
C THR A 21 -12.57 35.38 -20.44
N PRO A 22 -11.31 35.73 -20.71
CA PRO A 22 -10.21 34.78 -20.59
C PRO A 22 -10.01 34.33 -19.13
N VAL A 23 -10.16 33.03 -18.88
CA VAL A 23 -9.90 32.37 -17.58
C VAL A 23 -8.63 31.52 -17.69
N SER A 24 -7.88 31.38 -16.59
CA SER A 24 -6.73 30.47 -16.53
C SER A 24 -7.19 29.01 -16.55
N SER A 25 -6.63 28.20 -17.45
CA SER A 25 -6.92 26.75 -17.54
C SER A 25 -6.64 25.99 -16.24
N ALA A 26 -5.78 26.52 -15.36
CA ALA A 26 -5.56 25.98 -14.02
C ALA A 26 -6.85 25.92 -13.17
N VAL A 27 -7.84 26.77 -13.41
CA VAL A 27 -9.14 26.77 -12.70
C VAL A 27 -9.95 25.53 -13.05
N ILE A 28 -10.01 25.16 -14.33
CA ILE A 28 -10.78 24.00 -14.81
C ILE A 28 -10.00 22.70 -14.57
N ASN A 29 -8.69 22.72 -14.80
CA ASN A 29 -7.81 21.59 -14.47
C ASN A 29 -7.80 21.28 -12.96
N GLY A 30 -7.84 22.30 -12.10
CA GLY A 30 -7.98 22.16 -10.65
C GLY A 30 -9.30 21.50 -10.26
N PHE A 31 -10.42 21.95 -10.84
CA PHE A 31 -11.73 21.31 -10.68
C PHE A 31 -11.73 19.83 -11.12
N ILE A 32 -11.15 19.52 -12.28
CA ILE A 32 -11.03 18.14 -12.78
C ILE A 32 -10.21 17.29 -11.78
N SER A 33 -9.08 17.82 -11.28
CA SER A 33 -8.28 17.14 -10.25
C SER A 33 -9.08 16.90 -8.97
N ASP A 34 -9.62 17.95 -8.35
CA ASP A 34 -10.32 17.87 -7.06
C ASP A 34 -11.56 16.98 -7.07
N VAL A 35 -12.37 17.05 -8.13
CA VAL A 35 -13.71 16.43 -8.19
C VAL A 35 -13.69 15.05 -8.86
N PHE A 36 -12.82 14.83 -9.86
CA PHE A 36 -12.80 13.57 -10.61
C PHE A 36 -11.57 12.67 -10.33
N ILE A 37 -10.45 13.22 -9.83
CA ILE A 37 -9.18 12.48 -9.63
C ILE A 37 -8.83 12.27 -8.14
N GLU A 38 -8.79 13.33 -7.33
CA GLU A 38 -8.31 13.32 -5.93
C GLU A 38 -9.38 12.98 -4.89
N GLU A 39 -10.65 12.86 -5.32
CA GLU A 39 -11.80 12.40 -4.53
C GLU A 39 -11.94 13.05 -3.13
N LYS A 40 -11.74 14.36 -3.03
CA LYS A 40 -11.85 15.09 -1.75
C LYS A 40 -13.27 14.95 -1.18
N ALA A 41 -13.34 14.38 0.03
CA ALA A 41 -14.52 13.70 0.56
C ALA A 41 -15.80 14.55 0.79
N SER A 42 -15.74 15.87 0.61
CA SER A 42 -16.90 16.78 0.71
C SER A 42 -17.67 16.98 -0.61
N HIS A 43 -17.09 16.59 -1.76
CA HIS A 43 -17.70 16.84 -3.08
C HIS A 43 -17.97 15.57 -3.90
N ALA A 44 -17.14 14.53 -3.76
CA ALA A 44 -17.16 13.38 -4.66
C ALA A 44 -18.44 12.51 -4.60
N SER A 45 -19.05 12.34 -3.43
CA SER A 45 -20.16 11.41 -3.22
C SER A 45 -21.40 11.78 -4.05
N ALA A 46 -21.86 13.04 -3.93
CA ALA A 46 -22.97 13.54 -4.76
C ALA A 46 -22.57 13.68 -6.24
N ALA A 47 -21.29 13.90 -6.54
CA ALA A 47 -20.85 14.33 -7.87
C ALA A 47 -20.90 13.25 -8.96
N ARG A 48 -20.93 11.96 -8.59
CA ARG A 48 -21.16 10.86 -9.56
C ARG A 48 -22.60 10.37 -9.59
N GLU A 49 -23.46 10.88 -8.70
CA GLU A 49 -24.82 10.40 -8.49
C GLU A 49 -25.87 11.29 -9.18
N SER A 50 -25.67 12.62 -9.21
CA SER A 50 -26.60 13.54 -9.90
C SER A 50 -26.10 14.00 -11.27
N SER A 51 -26.97 13.84 -12.27
CA SER A 51 -26.73 14.28 -13.65
C SER A 51 -27.00 15.78 -13.87
N LEU A 52 -27.45 16.52 -12.86
CA LEU A 52 -27.98 17.89 -12.99
C LEU A 52 -27.19 18.93 -12.16
N ALA A 53 -26.81 20.03 -12.79
CA ALA A 53 -26.07 21.15 -12.18
C ALA A 53 -26.84 21.88 -11.09
N ALA A 54 -28.18 21.80 -11.10
CA ALA A 54 -29.02 22.27 -10.01
C ALA A 54 -28.78 21.52 -8.68
N ALA A 55 -28.55 20.21 -8.73
CA ALA A 55 -28.32 19.35 -7.57
C ALA A 55 -26.83 19.27 -7.17
N ASN A 56 -25.92 19.42 -8.14
CA ASN A 56 -24.49 19.42 -7.88
C ASN A 56 -24.03 20.64 -7.07
N ALA A 57 -23.18 20.39 -6.07
CA ALA A 57 -22.57 21.46 -5.27
C ALA A 57 -21.64 22.33 -6.15
N PRO A 58 -21.70 23.67 -6.05
CA PRO A 58 -20.82 24.56 -6.80
C PRO A 58 -19.38 24.42 -6.28
N TYR A 59 -18.45 24.10 -7.17
CA TYR A 59 -17.02 24.12 -6.86
C TYR A 59 -16.54 25.59 -6.80
N ARG A 60 -15.69 25.93 -5.83
CA ARG A 60 -15.29 27.33 -5.57
C ARG A 60 -13.78 27.45 -5.43
N THR A 61 -13.22 28.37 -6.19
CA THR A 61 -11.87 28.91 -6.02
C THR A 61 -11.95 30.34 -5.49
N ASP A 62 -10.81 30.89 -5.06
CA ASP A 62 -10.70 32.25 -4.49
C ASP A 62 -11.25 33.36 -5.41
N SER A 63 -11.33 33.10 -6.72
CA SER A 63 -11.78 34.08 -7.73
C SER A 63 -12.99 33.61 -8.56
N HIS A 64 -13.15 32.31 -8.82
CA HIS A 64 -14.17 31.76 -9.72
C HIS A 64 -14.98 30.63 -9.05
N THR A 65 -16.28 30.64 -9.29
CA THR A 65 -17.24 29.59 -8.93
C THR A 65 -17.65 28.83 -10.19
N LEU A 66 -17.72 27.51 -10.09
CA LEU A 66 -18.02 26.60 -11.18
C LEU A 66 -19.33 25.85 -10.90
N ARG A 67 -20.21 25.82 -11.90
CA ARG A 67 -21.41 24.98 -11.94
C ARG A 67 -21.24 23.97 -13.06
N TRP A 68 -21.65 22.73 -12.81
CA TRP A 68 -21.29 21.62 -13.69
C TRP A 68 -22.31 20.48 -13.64
N ALA A 69 -22.45 19.75 -14.75
CA ALA A 69 -23.32 18.58 -14.89
C ALA A 69 -22.58 17.43 -15.56
N PHE A 70 -23.09 16.21 -15.42
CA PHE A 70 -22.47 14.98 -15.94
C PHE A 70 -23.47 14.12 -16.70
N ALA A 71 -23.07 13.60 -17.85
CA ALA A 71 -23.81 12.60 -18.62
C ALA A 71 -23.05 11.26 -18.58
N LYS A 72 -23.36 10.42 -17.58
CA LYS A 72 -22.72 9.10 -17.35
C LYS A 72 -22.69 8.26 -18.62
N ASP A 73 -23.79 8.25 -19.38
CA ASP A 73 -23.99 7.39 -20.56
C ASP A 73 -23.07 7.72 -21.75
N LEU A 74 -22.53 8.95 -21.82
CA LEU A 74 -21.64 9.43 -22.90
C LEU A 74 -20.27 9.88 -22.39
N GLY A 75 -20.00 9.78 -21.07
CA GLY A 75 -18.75 10.24 -20.47
C GLY A 75 -18.50 11.76 -20.63
N LEU A 76 -19.55 12.58 -20.66
CA LEU A 76 -19.42 14.04 -20.85
C LEU A 76 -19.60 14.83 -19.55
N ILE A 77 -18.72 15.80 -19.34
CA ILE A 77 -18.76 16.80 -18.26
C ILE A 77 -19.04 18.16 -18.91
N PHE A 78 -20.01 18.89 -18.36
CA PHE A 78 -20.40 20.24 -18.78
C PHE A 78 -20.01 21.21 -17.67
N VAL A 79 -19.27 22.29 -17.96
CA VAL A 79 -18.73 23.22 -16.95
C VAL A 79 -19.00 24.66 -17.34
N ALA A 80 -19.60 25.43 -16.43
CA ALA A 80 -19.79 26.88 -16.54
C ALA A 80 -19.00 27.59 -15.43
N VAL A 81 -18.14 28.54 -15.83
CA VAL A 81 -17.23 29.29 -14.96
C VAL A 81 -17.67 30.75 -14.88
N TYR A 82 -17.80 31.29 -13.66
CA TYR A 82 -18.09 32.70 -13.42
C TYR A 82 -17.43 33.22 -12.13
N ARG A 83 -17.13 34.52 -12.04
CA ARG A 83 -16.53 35.13 -10.84
C ARG A 83 -17.33 34.86 -9.57
N SER A 84 -16.67 34.44 -8.49
CA SER A 84 -17.28 34.10 -7.19
C SER A 84 -18.03 35.26 -6.50
N LEU A 85 -17.79 36.50 -6.91
CA LEU A 85 -18.50 37.69 -6.44
C LEU A 85 -19.89 37.87 -7.06
N LEU A 86 -20.24 37.11 -8.10
CA LEU A 86 -21.52 37.20 -8.81
C LEU A 86 -22.42 36.01 -8.45
N ASN A 87 -23.61 36.28 -7.90
CA ASN A 87 -24.63 35.26 -7.73
C ASN A 87 -25.49 35.17 -9.00
N LEU A 88 -25.23 34.18 -9.85
CA LEU A 88 -25.95 33.95 -11.11
C LEU A 88 -26.84 32.69 -11.00
N PRO A 89 -28.07 32.81 -10.46
CA PRO A 89 -28.93 31.64 -10.18
C PRO A 89 -29.35 30.87 -11.44
N TRP A 90 -29.34 31.53 -12.60
CA TRP A 90 -29.67 30.91 -13.89
C TRP A 90 -28.57 30.00 -14.45
N VAL A 91 -27.31 30.09 -13.99
CA VAL A 91 -26.20 29.31 -14.57
C VAL A 91 -26.39 27.80 -14.39
N ALA A 92 -27.00 27.35 -13.29
CA ALA A 92 -27.35 25.93 -13.12
C ALA A 92 -28.32 25.46 -14.21
N ARG A 93 -29.35 26.26 -14.52
CA ARG A 93 -30.31 25.98 -15.62
C ARG A 93 -29.64 26.03 -16.99
N LEU A 94 -28.70 26.96 -17.22
CA LEU A 94 -27.92 26.98 -18.46
C LEU A 94 -27.18 25.65 -18.66
N VAL A 95 -26.43 25.19 -17.66
CA VAL A 95 -25.67 23.94 -17.76
C VAL A 95 -26.59 22.74 -18.04
N ASP A 96 -27.75 22.68 -17.38
CA ASP A 96 -28.71 21.59 -17.58
C ASP A 96 -29.40 21.65 -18.96
N ASN A 97 -29.77 22.84 -19.45
CA ASN A 97 -30.32 23.04 -20.80
C ASN A 97 -29.28 22.69 -21.89
N ILE A 98 -28.06 23.20 -21.77
CA ILE A 98 -26.96 22.95 -22.71
C ILE A 98 -26.57 21.47 -22.73
N ARG A 99 -26.58 20.79 -21.57
CA ARG A 99 -26.44 19.33 -21.49
C ARG A 99 -27.54 18.61 -22.28
N ALA A 100 -28.80 18.97 -22.10
CA ALA A 100 -29.91 18.34 -22.81
C ALA A 100 -29.84 18.53 -24.34
N ILE A 101 -29.52 19.75 -24.80
CA ILE A 101 -29.41 20.06 -26.24
C ILE A 101 -28.22 19.33 -26.86
N PHE A 102 -27.02 19.39 -26.25
CA PHE A 102 -25.81 18.77 -26.80
C PHE A 102 -25.91 17.25 -26.88
N VAL A 103 -26.45 16.60 -25.83
CA VAL A 103 -26.67 15.14 -25.81
C VAL A 103 -27.64 14.70 -26.92
N ASN A 104 -28.68 15.48 -27.20
CA ASN A 104 -29.64 15.19 -28.26
C ASN A 104 -29.03 15.37 -29.66
N LEU A 105 -28.31 16.48 -29.90
CA LEU A 105 -27.72 16.78 -31.23
C LEU A 105 -26.50 15.90 -31.58
N TYR A 106 -25.67 15.51 -30.61
CA TYR A 106 -24.36 14.89 -30.87
C TYR A 106 -24.15 13.50 -30.22
N GLY A 107 -25.10 12.99 -29.42
CA GLY A 107 -25.00 11.66 -28.79
C GLY A 107 -24.80 10.51 -29.78
N ASP A 108 -25.49 10.57 -30.93
CA ASP A 108 -25.40 9.61 -32.03
C ASP A 108 -24.07 9.68 -32.82
N GLN A 109 -23.22 10.68 -32.56
CA GLN A 109 -21.86 10.78 -33.10
C GLN A 109 -20.83 10.23 -32.11
N LEU A 110 -21.03 10.51 -30.82
CA LEU A 110 -20.19 10.06 -29.71
C LEU A 110 -20.27 8.55 -29.44
N THR A 111 -21.40 7.92 -29.75
CA THR A 111 -21.61 6.47 -29.59
C THR A 111 -21.02 5.62 -30.72
N ARG A 112 -20.48 6.23 -31.79
CA ARG A 112 -19.88 5.49 -32.92
C ARG A 112 -18.44 5.06 -32.59
N PRO A 113 -18.05 3.81 -32.93
CA PRO A 113 -16.67 3.37 -32.75
C PRO A 113 -15.72 4.16 -33.65
N HIS A 114 -14.54 4.50 -33.11
CA HIS A 114 -13.47 5.23 -33.79
C HIS A 114 -13.75 6.70 -34.18
N THR A 115 -14.78 7.36 -33.61
CA THR A 115 -14.96 8.82 -33.75
C THR A 115 -13.76 9.57 -33.15
N THR A 116 -12.92 10.16 -33.99
CA THR A 116 -11.76 10.99 -33.59
C THR A 116 -12.02 12.49 -33.56
N LEU A 117 -13.10 12.96 -34.21
CA LEU A 117 -13.56 14.35 -34.20
C LEU A 117 -15.09 14.37 -34.15
N VAL A 118 -15.66 15.27 -33.34
CA VAL A 118 -17.10 15.58 -33.32
C VAL A 118 -17.28 16.94 -33.96
N GLU A 119 -18.07 17.02 -35.03
CA GLU A 119 -18.28 18.28 -35.74
C GLU A 119 -19.41 19.10 -35.09
N CYS A 120 -19.08 19.82 -34.02
CA CYS A 120 -19.96 20.73 -33.27
C CYS A 120 -20.39 22.00 -34.07
N ARG A 121 -20.53 21.90 -35.40
CA ARG A 121 -20.90 23.03 -36.28
C ARG A 121 -22.26 23.60 -35.87
N GLY A 122 -22.34 24.92 -35.74
CA GLY A 122 -23.57 25.64 -35.39
C GLY A 122 -23.95 25.62 -33.91
N PHE A 123 -23.25 24.90 -33.03
CA PHE A 123 -23.64 24.80 -31.61
C PHE A 123 -23.60 26.16 -30.87
N ASP A 124 -22.73 27.07 -31.30
CA ASP A 124 -22.64 28.45 -30.83
C ASP A 124 -23.99 29.19 -30.87
N GLU A 125 -24.83 28.97 -31.89
CA GLU A 125 -26.11 29.66 -32.04
C GLU A 125 -27.11 29.21 -30.97
N TYR A 126 -27.17 27.90 -30.70
CA TYR A 126 -27.98 27.34 -29.61
C TYR A 126 -27.52 27.82 -28.24
N PHE A 127 -26.20 27.96 -28.04
CA PHE A 127 -25.64 28.47 -26.79
C PHE A 127 -25.95 29.95 -26.57
N ASP A 128 -25.67 30.80 -27.56
CA ASP A 128 -25.91 32.24 -27.48
C ASP A 128 -27.41 32.55 -27.34
N GLN A 129 -28.29 31.74 -27.95
CA GLN A 129 -29.75 31.81 -27.71
C GLN A 129 -30.09 31.49 -26.25
N GLN A 130 -29.56 30.41 -25.67
CA GLN A 130 -29.85 30.05 -24.27
C GLN A 130 -29.29 31.06 -23.26
N ILE A 131 -28.14 31.67 -23.54
CA ILE A 131 -27.63 32.82 -22.77
C ILE A 131 -28.64 33.97 -22.82
N LYS A 132 -29.07 34.37 -24.02
CA LYS A 132 -29.98 35.50 -24.24
C LYS A 132 -31.36 35.30 -23.59
N GLU A 133 -31.91 34.09 -23.65
CA GLU A 133 -33.18 33.74 -23.01
C GLU A 133 -33.07 33.77 -21.48
N LEU A 134 -32.00 33.22 -20.91
CA LEU A 134 -31.82 33.16 -19.45
C LEU A 134 -31.41 34.50 -18.83
N GLU A 135 -30.56 35.30 -19.48
CA GLU A 135 -30.27 36.67 -19.04
C GLU A 135 -31.49 37.60 -19.22
N GLY A 136 -32.27 37.42 -20.31
CA GLY A 136 -33.55 38.11 -20.52
C GLY A 136 -34.56 37.82 -19.41
N ALA A 137 -34.84 36.54 -19.16
CA ALA A 137 -35.75 36.09 -18.09
C ALA A 137 -35.29 36.51 -16.69
N ALA A 138 -33.97 36.54 -16.43
CA ALA A 138 -33.43 37.07 -15.18
C ALA A 138 -33.64 38.59 -15.05
N SER A 139 -33.59 39.34 -16.17
CA SER A 139 -33.84 40.78 -16.18
C SER A 139 -35.31 41.11 -15.87
N ASP A 140 -36.27 40.40 -16.45
CA ASP A 140 -37.70 40.63 -16.18
C ASP A 140 -38.12 40.08 -14.80
N ALA A 141 -37.51 38.99 -14.32
CA ALA A 141 -37.67 38.55 -12.93
C ALA A 141 -37.21 39.62 -11.90
N SER A 142 -36.28 40.51 -12.26
CA SER A 142 -35.90 41.65 -11.42
C SER A 142 -36.82 42.88 -11.56
N ARG A 143 -37.69 42.90 -12.58
CA ARG A 143 -38.70 43.94 -12.85
C ARG A 143 -40.11 43.59 -12.41
N HIS A 144 -40.38 42.32 -12.12
CA HIS A 144 -41.71 41.81 -11.71
C HIS A 144 -41.68 41.17 -10.31
N ALA A 145 -40.99 41.82 -9.37
CA ALA A 145 -41.22 41.57 -7.94
C ALA A 145 -42.53 42.25 -7.50
N PRO A 146 -43.57 41.51 -7.08
CA PRO A 146 -44.81 42.11 -6.61
C PRO A 146 -44.62 42.80 -5.25
N ALA A 147 -45.16 44.00 -5.11
CA ALA A 147 -45.13 44.76 -3.86
C ALA A 147 -46.43 44.59 -3.08
N ASP A 148 -46.57 43.43 -2.42
CA ASP A 148 -47.61 43.11 -1.42
C ASP A 148 -46.90 42.28 -0.33
N ALA A 149 -46.96 42.58 0.97
CA ALA A 149 -48.07 42.83 1.90
C ALA A 149 -47.97 41.75 3.00
N ALA A 150 -47.52 42.14 4.20
CA ALA A 150 -47.32 41.21 5.30
C ALA A 150 -48.66 40.84 5.95
N PRO A 151 -49.02 39.55 6.09
CA PRO A 151 -50.26 39.16 6.77
C PRO A 151 -50.18 39.45 8.27
N ARG A 152 -51.17 40.17 8.81
CA ARG A 152 -51.47 40.13 10.25
C ARG A 152 -52.32 38.89 10.57
N PRO A 153 -52.16 38.27 11.76
CA PRO A 153 -53.16 37.36 12.29
C PRO A 153 -54.46 38.12 12.62
N PRO A 154 -55.62 37.44 12.69
CA PRO A 154 -56.91 38.08 12.91
C PRO A 154 -57.17 38.38 14.40
N ASP A 155 -57.76 39.55 14.66
CA ASP A 155 -58.30 39.90 15.98
C ASP A 155 -59.70 39.29 16.18
N THR A 156 -59.99 38.81 17.39
CA THR A 156 -61.37 38.53 17.85
C THR A 156 -61.89 39.73 18.65
N GLU A 157 -63.16 40.07 18.46
CA GLU A 157 -63.82 41.24 19.05
C GLU A 157 -63.79 41.26 20.59
N PHE A 158 -63.65 42.44 21.21
CA PHE A 158 -64.74 43.08 21.99
C PHE A 158 -64.37 44.53 22.40
N VAL A 159 -65.28 45.23 23.11
CA VAL A 159 -65.44 46.69 23.06
C VAL A 159 -65.21 47.41 24.40
N SER A 160 -64.37 48.47 24.36
CA SER A 160 -64.34 49.67 25.26
C SER A 160 -64.03 49.52 26.77
N GLY A 161 -63.29 50.51 27.32
CA GLY A 161 -63.30 50.79 28.77
C GLY A 161 -62.05 51.44 29.39
N ASN A 162 -62.08 52.77 29.58
CA ASN A 162 -61.43 53.61 30.62
C ASN A 162 -60.05 53.26 31.26
N LEU A 163 -59.15 54.25 31.18
CA LEU A 163 -58.48 54.97 32.29
C LEU A 163 -58.41 54.29 33.69
N GLY A 164 -57.19 54.17 34.26
CA GLY A 164 -57.00 54.10 35.74
C GLY A 164 -55.70 53.46 36.26
N ASP A 165 -54.75 54.30 36.67
CA ASP A 165 -53.70 54.12 37.69
C ASP A 165 -52.58 53.03 37.61
N ASP A 166 -51.48 53.38 38.31
CA ASP A 166 -50.10 52.84 38.36
C ASP A 166 -49.87 52.01 39.66
N PRO A 167 -48.66 51.51 40.04
CA PRO A 167 -47.38 51.24 39.34
C PRO A 167 -46.80 49.81 39.73
N PRO A 168 -45.48 49.59 39.95
CA PRO A 168 -44.38 49.44 38.98
C PRO A 168 -43.59 48.10 39.07
N LEU A 169 -42.73 47.79 38.08
CA LEU A 169 -41.28 47.53 38.19
C LEU A 169 -40.67 46.92 36.89
N ALA A 170 -39.33 46.88 36.79
CA ALA A 170 -38.57 46.69 35.55
C ALA A 170 -37.24 45.88 35.79
N PRO A 171 -36.23 45.88 34.89
CA PRO A 171 -36.12 45.09 33.64
C PRO A 171 -34.78 44.29 33.65
N PRO A 172 -33.88 44.28 32.63
CA PRO A 172 -33.99 44.03 31.18
C PRO A 172 -33.18 42.77 30.74
N GLY A 173 -33.13 42.48 29.43
CA GLY A 173 -32.06 41.66 28.81
C GLY A 173 -31.07 42.54 28.00
N LEU A 174 -29.99 41.98 27.44
CA LEU A 174 -29.12 42.66 26.47
C LEU A 174 -28.23 41.71 25.63
N THR A 175 -27.46 42.24 24.67
CA THR A 175 -27.00 41.53 23.46
C THR A 175 -25.52 41.72 23.05
N PHE A 176 -24.91 40.63 22.56
CA PHE A 176 -24.02 40.47 21.38
C PHE A 176 -22.78 41.37 21.07
N ARG A 177 -21.68 40.69 20.67
CA ARG A 177 -20.58 41.10 19.74
C ARG A 177 -19.41 42.03 20.19
N GLY A 178 -18.32 41.36 20.62
CA GLY A 178 -16.90 41.41 20.15
C GLY A 178 -16.20 42.63 19.51
N GLY A 179 -14.88 42.77 19.77
CA GLY A 179 -13.95 43.73 19.12
C GLY A 179 -12.45 43.50 19.44
N ARG A 180 -11.56 43.83 18.49
CA ARG A 180 -10.09 43.58 18.46
C ARG A 180 -9.21 44.37 19.47
N THR A 181 -7.95 43.95 19.61
CA THR A 181 -6.83 44.56 20.38
C THR A 181 -6.05 45.65 19.64
N PRO A 182 -5.19 46.42 20.36
CA PRO A 182 -3.80 46.62 19.87
C PRO A 182 -2.67 46.75 20.95
N SER A 183 -1.48 46.25 20.58
CA SER A 183 -0.09 46.73 20.83
C SER A 183 0.48 47.16 22.22
N GLY A 184 1.60 46.53 22.61
CA GLY A 184 2.72 47.09 23.41
C GLY A 184 2.62 47.08 24.95
N SER A 185 3.69 47.25 25.74
CA SER A 185 5.15 47.09 25.53
C SER A 185 5.91 47.26 26.86
N ALA A 186 6.98 46.46 27.13
CA ALA A 186 8.01 46.68 28.18
C ALA A 186 7.54 46.65 29.68
N LEU A 187 8.38 46.46 30.73
CA LEU A 187 9.74 45.91 30.91
C LEU A 187 10.01 45.55 32.41
N ARG A 188 11.02 44.68 32.67
CA ARG A 188 11.65 44.31 33.98
C ARG A 188 10.77 43.50 34.97
N ASN A 189 11.23 42.48 35.73
CA ASN A 189 12.54 41.95 36.19
C ASN A 189 13.06 42.46 37.57
N ASP A 190 13.02 41.61 38.61
CA ASP A 190 14.23 41.15 39.33
C ASP A 190 13.97 39.99 40.36
N LYS A 191 14.88 38.99 40.39
CA LYS A 191 15.41 38.14 41.52
C LYS A 191 14.45 37.46 42.53
N SER A 192 14.75 36.31 43.15
CA SER A 192 16.01 35.60 43.52
C SER A 192 15.89 34.07 43.27
N ALA A 193 16.95 33.27 43.02
CA ALA A 193 17.88 32.60 43.98
C ALA A 193 17.17 31.88 45.17
N ASP A 194 17.57 30.67 45.63
CA ASP A 194 18.87 29.97 45.51
C ASP A 194 18.77 28.42 45.75
N SER A 195 19.77 27.67 45.25
CA SER A 195 20.35 26.40 45.75
C SER A 195 19.58 25.04 45.82
N SER A 196 20.38 23.97 45.85
CA SER A 196 20.08 22.51 45.96
C SER A 196 21.38 21.79 46.44
N PRO A 197 21.52 20.45 46.64
CA PRO A 197 20.57 19.31 46.61
C PRO A 197 20.72 18.34 47.84
N ALA A 198 20.27 17.06 47.71
CA ALA A 198 20.90 15.80 48.21
C ALA A 198 20.17 14.86 49.24
N VAL A 199 20.09 13.57 48.85
CA VAL A 199 20.27 12.31 49.64
C VAL A 199 19.21 11.77 50.64
N THR A 200 18.48 10.73 50.18
CA THR A 200 18.03 9.41 50.78
C THR A 200 17.43 9.31 52.20
N PRO A 201 16.66 8.22 52.50
CA PRO A 201 17.23 6.93 52.94
C PRO A 201 16.59 5.67 52.27
N ILE A 202 17.00 4.47 52.71
CA ILE A 202 16.77 3.12 52.10
C ILE A 202 16.60 2.11 53.29
N THR A 203 15.91 0.95 53.28
CA THR A 203 16.22 -0.30 52.56
C THR A 203 15.18 -1.43 52.86
N SER A 204 15.12 -2.47 52.00
CA SER A 204 14.77 -3.91 52.25
C SER A 204 13.37 -4.39 52.70
N ARG A 205 12.81 -5.32 51.89
CA ARG A 205 12.41 -6.76 52.15
C ARG A 205 12.29 -7.26 53.61
N PRO A 206 11.52 -8.35 53.92
CA PRO A 206 11.07 -9.48 53.06
C PRO A 206 9.51 -9.58 52.92
N SER A 207 8.70 -10.67 52.93
CA SER A 207 8.80 -12.12 53.26
C SER A 207 7.74 -13.01 52.56
N THR A 208 7.94 -14.34 52.63
CA THR A 208 7.06 -15.45 52.19
C THR A 208 5.86 -15.71 53.13
N PRO A 209 4.77 -16.35 52.67
CA PRO A 209 3.91 -17.19 53.50
C PRO A 209 4.14 -18.69 53.23
N GLY A 210 4.56 -19.46 54.23
CA GLY A 210 4.83 -20.90 54.08
C GLY A 210 4.84 -21.69 55.39
N GLY A 211 3.67 -22.23 55.77
CA GLY A 211 3.51 -23.25 56.82
C GLY A 211 3.35 -22.73 58.26
N GLY A 212 2.44 -23.34 59.03
CA GLY A 212 2.28 -23.15 60.48
C GLY A 212 0.84 -22.90 60.92
N GLY A 213 0.23 -23.84 61.67
CA GLY A 213 -1.20 -23.82 62.07
C GLY A 213 -1.97 -25.01 61.47
N ALA A 214 -1.94 -26.24 61.98
CA ALA A 214 -1.97 -26.74 63.37
C ALA A 214 -3.37 -26.69 64.02
N ALA A 215 -3.82 -27.87 64.48
CA ALA A 215 -5.17 -28.22 64.98
C ALA A 215 -6.34 -28.04 63.97
N GLY A 216 -7.23 -29.02 63.75
CA GLY A 216 -7.18 -30.43 64.13
C GLY A 216 -8.54 -31.04 64.49
N HIS A 217 -9.16 -31.76 63.55
CA HIS A 217 -10.16 -32.79 63.89
C HIS A 217 -10.17 -33.90 62.82
N LEU A 218 -10.49 -35.13 63.23
CA LEU A 218 -10.63 -36.26 62.31
C LEU A 218 -12.00 -36.25 61.62
N LEU A 219 -12.07 -36.87 60.44
CA LEU A 219 -13.12 -37.87 60.16
C LEU A 219 -12.59 -38.85 59.11
N VAL A 220 -12.95 -40.13 59.25
CA VAL A 220 -12.44 -41.23 58.43
C VAL A 220 -13.57 -41.78 57.56
N ALA A 221 -13.28 -42.05 56.28
CA ALA A 221 -14.11 -42.86 55.40
C ALA A 221 -13.26 -43.96 54.74
N LYS A 222 -13.83 -45.17 54.63
CA LYS A 222 -13.19 -46.37 54.05
C LYS A 222 -13.56 -46.53 52.55
N PRO A 223 -12.95 -47.47 51.80
CA PRO A 223 -12.86 -47.38 50.34
C PRO A 223 -13.97 -48.09 49.56
N GLY A 224 -14.15 -47.67 48.30
CA GLY A 224 -14.87 -48.39 47.25
C GLY A 224 -14.31 -48.03 45.88
N GLY A 225 -14.13 -49.02 45.00
CA GLY A 225 -13.81 -48.82 43.58
C GLY A 225 -15.08 -48.84 42.70
N PRO A 226 -14.97 -48.95 41.36
CA PRO A 226 -13.76 -49.23 40.58
C PRO A 226 -13.50 -48.30 39.36
N LEU A 227 -12.33 -48.49 38.72
CA LEU A 227 -12.03 -48.21 37.30
C LEU A 227 -12.26 -46.78 36.76
N GLY A 228 -11.29 -45.89 36.99
CA GLY A 228 -11.10 -44.62 36.26
C GLY A 228 -9.72 -44.54 35.58
N LYS A 229 -9.64 -44.05 34.33
CA LYS A 229 -8.42 -44.06 33.51
C LYS A 229 -7.37 -43.04 34.00
N MET A 230 -6.11 -43.46 34.16
CA MET A 230 -5.01 -42.59 34.62
C MET A 230 -4.68 -41.46 33.62
N SER A 231 -4.48 -40.25 34.14
CA SER A 231 -4.21 -39.05 33.31
C SER A 231 -2.75 -38.91 32.88
N ARG A 232 -2.49 -38.12 31.82
CA ARG A 232 -1.15 -37.85 31.27
C ARG A 232 -0.14 -37.32 32.31
N ARG A 233 -0.58 -36.74 33.43
CA ARG A 233 0.31 -36.17 34.47
C ARG A 233 1.12 -37.24 35.21
N ALA A 234 0.57 -38.46 35.39
CA ALA A 234 1.28 -39.56 36.05
C ALA A 234 2.47 -40.07 35.22
N ARG A 235 2.32 -40.19 33.89
CA ARG A 235 3.37 -40.69 33.00
C ARG A 235 4.60 -39.78 32.91
N LYS A 236 4.47 -38.48 33.21
CA LYS A 236 5.61 -37.54 33.21
C LYS A 236 6.47 -37.63 34.49
N ALA A 237 6.01 -38.33 35.54
CA ALA A 237 6.73 -38.42 36.81
C ALA A 237 7.88 -39.46 36.84
N GLN A 238 7.89 -40.45 35.94
CA GLN A 238 8.93 -41.50 35.92
C GLN A 238 10.19 -41.16 35.11
N VAL A 239 10.18 -40.07 34.33
CA VAL A 239 11.31 -39.70 33.44
C VAL A 239 12.17 -38.56 34.04
N ALA A 240 11.64 -37.81 35.00
CA ALA A 240 12.35 -36.71 35.69
C ALA A 240 13.28 -37.21 36.82
N GLY A 241 13.99 -38.32 36.59
CA GLY A 241 14.67 -39.12 37.62
C GLY A 241 16.20 -39.22 37.53
N ALA A 242 16.88 -38.35 36.76
CA ALA A 242 18.34 -38.34 36.66
C ALA A 242 18.88 -36.95 36.25
N GLY A 243 20.08 -36.59 36.74
CA GLY A 243 20.83 -35.40 36.32
C GLY A 243 20.72 -34.20 37.26
N GLY A 244 21.75 -33.98 38.09
CA GLY A 244 21.83 -32.88 39.05
C GLY A 244 22.12 -31.49 38.46
N ALA A 245 22.09 -30.47 39.31
CA ALA A 245 22.29 -29.06 38.94
C ALA A 245 23.77 -28.69 38.71
N HIS A 246 23.99 -27.56 38.02
CA HIS A 246 25.28 -26.86 37.98
C HIS A 246 25.14 -25.42 38.48
N ALA A 247 26.24 -24.87 39.01
CA ALA A 247 26.26 -23.66 39.83
C ALA A 247 27.08 -22.51 39.22
N SER A 248 27.18 -21.41 39.97
CA SER A 248 27.73 -20.10 39.59
C SER A 248 29.21 -20.08 39.17
N SER A 249 29.47 -19.20 38.19
CA SER A 249 30.67 -18.35 37.98
C SER A 249 31.62 -18.14 39.17
N GLY A 250 32.94 -18.03 38.88
CA GLY A 250 33.95 -17.43 39.77
C GLY A 250 35.43 -17.54 39.32
N ASP A 251 36.00 -16.40 38.88
CA ASP A 251 37.41 -15.92 38.99
C ASP A 251 38.66 -16.64 38.41
N GLU A 252 39.75 -15.86 38.37
CA GLU A 252 41.03 -16.09 37.71
C GLU A 252 42.11 -16.73 38.61
N SER A 253 43.17 -17.28 38.01
CA SER A 253 44.58 -16.87 38.26
C SER A 253 45.57 -17.76 37.48
N SER A 254 46.85 -17.37 37.47
CA SER A 254 47.92 -18.04 36.72
C SER A 254 48.87 -18.82 37.61
N HIS A 255 49.43 -19.94 37.11
CA HIS A 255 50.87 -20.24 37.10
C HIS A 255 51.19 -21.51 36.28
N GLY A 256 52.46 -21.69 35.89
CA GLY A 256 52.87 -22.73 34.93
C GLY A 256 53.39 -24.03 35.54
N GLY A 257 53.40 -25.10 34.73
CA GLY A 257 54.02 -26.40 35.05
C GLY A 257 54.26 -27.23 33.79
N THR A 258 55.43 -27.87 33.67
CA THR A 258 55.89 -28.50 32.42
C THR A 258 55.66 -30.01 32.34
N ARG A 259 55.20 -30.47 31.17
CA ARG A 259 55.43 -31.81 30.57
C ARG A 259 55.06 -33.06 31.39
N ARG A 260 54.03 -33.78 30.94
CA ARG A 260 54.24 -35.08 30.24
C ARG A 260 53.02 -35.50 29.41
N GLY A 261 53.22 -36.40 28.45
CA GLY A 261 52.22 -36.77 27.44
C GLY A 261 51.16 -37.76 27.93
N GLY A 262 50.00 -37.74 27.29
CA GLY A 262 48.85 -38.58 27.64
C GLY A 262 47.59 -38.17 26.87
N ALA A 263 47.64 -38.21 25.54
CA ALA A 263 46.54 -37.74 24.69
C ALA A 263 45.31 -38.66 24.75
N LYS A 264 44.40 -38.39 25.70
CA LYS A 264 43.04 -38.94 25.64
C LYS A 264 42.30 -38.31 24.46
N ALA A 265 41.96 -39.12 23.46
CA ALA A 265 41.11 -38.69 22.35
C ALA A 265 39.77 -38.16 22.88
N LYS A 266 39.34 -36.99 22.40
CA LYS A 266 37.98 -36.51 22.62
C LYS A 266 37.06 -37.27 21.69
N THR A 267 36.14 -38.07 22.24
CA THR A 267 35.05 -38.67 21.45
C THR A 267 34.21 -37.57 20.81
N ALA A 268 34.05 -37.63 19.50
CA ALA A 268 33.15 -36.74 18.77
C ALA A 268 31.71 -36.96 19.25
N LYS A 269 30.94 -35.88 19.42
CA LYS A 269 29.51 -35.98 19.73
C LYS A 269 28.75 -36.39 18.46
N ARG A 270 28.29 -37.64 18.42
CA ARG A 270 27.39 -38.14 17.37
C ARG A 270 26.08 -37.35 17.37
N GLY A 271 25.50 -37.16 16.18
CA GLY A 271 24.16 -36.63 16.03
C GLY A 271 23.12 -37.66 16.50
N ARG A 272 21.91 -37.19 16.80
CA ARG A 272 20.75 -38.08 17.07
C ARG A 272 19.64 -37.74 16.10
N LYS A 273 18.98 -38.76 15.58
CA LYS A 273 17.75 -38.62 14.81
C LYS A 273 16.60 -39.23 15.60
N TRP A 274 15.42 -38.61 15.51
CA TRP A 274 14.20 -39.16 16.06
C TRP A 274 13.49 -40.02 15.02
N ASP A 275 13.00 -41.19 15.43
CA ASP A 275 12.16 -42.07 14.62
C ASP A 275 10.67 -41.65 14.67
N ALA A 276 9.81 -42.45 14.04
CA ALA A 276 8.37 -42.19 13.96
C ALA A 276 7.62 -42.42 15.28
N ASP A 277 8.19 -43.20 16.22
CA ASP A 277 7.57 -43.54 17.52
C ASP A 277 8.10 -42.67 18.68
N GLY A 278 9.11 -41.83 18.42
CA GLY A 278 9.65 -40.86 19.36
C GLY A 278 10.87 -41.35 20.15
N LEU A 279 11.51 -42.43 19.70
CA LEU A 279 12.81 -42.89 20.20
C LEU A 279 13.94 -42.26 19.36
N ALA A 280 15.15 -42.25 19.93
CA ALA A 280 16.33 -41.65 19.31
C ALA A 280 17.31 -42.75 18.92
N ASP A 281 17.63 -42.81 17.63
CA ASP A 281 18.54 -43.81 17.04
C ASP A 281 19.91 -43.18 16.73
N GLU A 282 20.96 -43.99 16.75
CA GLU A 282 22.36 -43.54 16.54
C GLU A 282 22.91 -44.05 15.21
N ASP A 283 23.18 -43.13 14.28
CA ASP A 283 23.71 -43.40 12.95
C ASP A 283 25.14 -42.80 12.81
N ASP A 284 26.01 -43.55 12.11
CA ASP A 284 27.47 -43.36 12.12
C ASP A 284 28.00 -42.56 10.91
N GLY A 285 27.10 -42.05 10.06
CA GLY A 285 27.44 -41.59 8.70
C GLY A 285 28.11 -40.21 8.52
N VAL A 286 27.72 -39.15 9.26
CA VAL A 286 28.06 -37.77 8.87
C VAL A 286 28.43 -36.84 10.04
N GLN A 287 29.62 -36.23 9.96
CA GLN A 287 30.08 -35.19 10.90
C GLN A 287 29.86 -33.79 10.30
N LEU A 288 28.87 -33.06 10.83
CA LEU A 288 28.39 -31.77 10.31
C LEU A 288 29.04 -30.52 10.95
N ASP A 289 30.25 -30.63 11.50
CA ASP A 289 30.97 -29.50 12.09
C ASP A 289 31.98 -28.91 11.10
N TYR A 290 31.56 -27.84 10.41
CA TYR A 290 32.38 -27.11 9.43
C TYR A 290 33.23 -25.99 10.06
N SER A 291 33.34 -25.94 11.40
CA SER A 291 34.02 -24.84 12.12
C SER A 291 35.56 -24.98 12.16
N ALA A 292 36.10 -26.12 11.76
CA ALA A 292 37.53 -26.41 11.82
C ALA A 292 38.21 -26.27 10.44
N ALA A 293 39.11 -25.32 10.30
CA ALA A 293 40.00 -25.24 9.14
C ALA A 293 41.01 -26.41 9.19
N ASN A 294 40.88 -27.34 8.24
CA ASN A 294 41.72 -28.54 8.19
C ASN A 294 43.13 -28.17 7.71
N VAL A 295 44.12 -28.29 8.61
CA VAL A 295 45.55 -28.08 8.30
C VAL A 295 46.25 -29.45 8.25
N ALA A 296 46.19 -30.12 7.11
CA ALA A 296 46.91 -31.37 6.84
C ALA A 296 47.07 -31.63 5.33
N SER A 297 48.18 -32.28 4.98
CA SER A 297 48.55 -32.86 3.68
C SER A 297 48.43 -31.96 2.43
N ASP A 298 49.60 -31.59 1.93
CA ASP A 298 49.85 -31.22 0.53
C ASP A 298 49.55 -32.39 -0.44
N SER A 299 49.65 -32.14 -1.74
CA SER A 299 49.44 -33.09 -2.86
C SER A 299 48.05 -33.74 -2.99
N ASP A 300 47.06 -32.93 -3.37
CA ASP A 300 46.27 -33.16 -4.60
C ASP A 300 45.46 -31.89 -4.93
N PHE A 301 45.85 -31.17 -5.99
CA PHE A 301 45.31 -29.85 -6.32
C PHE A 301 44.12 -29.93 -7.30
N GLU A 302 42.99 -30.43 -6.80
CA GLU A 302 41.69 -30.12 -7.41
C GLU A 302 41.25 -28.71 -6.97
N PRO A 303 41.10 -27.74 -7.89
CA PRO A 303 40.80 -26.35 -7.53
C PRO A 303 39.36 -26.22 -7.05
N ARG A 304 39.14 -26.34 -5.74
CA ARG A 304 37.85 -26.04 -5.10
C ARG A 304 37.37 -24.64 -5.50
N SER A 305 36.36 -24.59 -6.36
CA SER A 305 35.74 -23.37 -6.84
C SER A 305 35.00 -22.66 -5.69
N THR A 306 35.71 -21.79 -4.97
CA THR A 306 35.11 -20.89 -3.97
C THR A 306 34.30 -19.76 -4.59
N GLY A 307 34.35 -19.62 -5.91
CA GLY A 307 33.56 -18.63 -6.63
C GLY A 307 32.07 -18.92 -6.51
N VAL A 308 31.30 -17.85 -6.30
CA VAL A 308 29.84 -17.87 -6.43
C VAL A 308 29.49 -18.44 -7.82
N GLU A 309 28.52 -19.36 -7.87
CA GLU A 309 28.04 -19.96 -9.11
C GLU A 309 27.55 -18.90 -10.10
N GLU A 310 27.75 -19.15 -11.40
CA GLU A 310 27.40 -18.21 -12.46
C GLU A 310 25.87 -18.14 -12.62
N VAL A 311 25.29 -17.04 -12.15
CA VAL A 311 23.84 -16.80 -12.17
C VAL A 311 23.43 -16.37 -13.58
N ASP A 312 22.96 -17.30 -14.41
CA ASP A 312 22.49 -17.00 -15.76
C ASP A 312 21.47 -15.85 -15.76
N ALA A 313 21.88 -14.73 -16.35
CA ALA A 313 21.11 -13.51 -16.51
C ALA A 313 19.76 -13.74 -17.23
N SER A 314 19.66 -14.76 -18.09
CA SER A 314 18.44 -15.11 -18.82
C SER A 314 17.31 -15.60 -17.90
N THR A 315 17.64 -16.12 -16.71
CA THR A 315 16.65 -16.66 -15.78
C THR A 315 15.79 -15.56 -15.15
N TRP A 316 16.38 -14.42 -14.78
CA TRP A 316 15.75 -13.39 -13.93
C TRP A 316 15.55 -12.02 -14.57
N GLY A 317 16.14 -11.77 -15.74
CA GLY A 317 15.96 -10.52 -16.49
C GLY A 317 16.27 -10.65 -17.98
N SER A 318 16.48 -9.51 -18.63
CA SER A 318 16.97 -9.43 -20.02
C SER A 318 17.76 -8.14 -20.25
N THR A 319 18.76 -8.18 -21.14
CA THR A 319 19.56 -7.00 -21.48
C THR A 319 19.01 -6.33 -22.74
N THR A 320 18.27 -5.23 -22.57
CA THR A 320 17.70 -4.44 -23.66
C THR A 320 18.42 -3.10 -23.78
N LYS A 321 18.92 -2.76 -24.97
CA LYS A 321 19.68 -1.52 -25.26
C LYS A 321 20.86 -1.28 -24.30
N GLY A 322 21.53 -2.36 -23.88
CA GLY A 322 22.67 -2.32 -22.96
C GLY A 322 22.32 -2.12 -21.48
N ARG A 323 21.02 -2.10 -21.12
CA ARG A 323 20.54 -2.09 -19.72
C ARG A 323 19.93 -3.42 -19.37
N PHE A 324 20.23 -3.92 -18.18
CA PHE A 324 19.62 -5.13 -17.65
C PHE A 324 18.30 -4.78 -16.95
N ILE A 325 17.20 -5.36 -17.40
CA ILE A 325 15.85 -5.13 -16.90
C ILE A 325 15.37 -6.43 -16.26
N LEU A 326 14.82 -6.36 -15.03
CA LEU A 326 14.21 -7.53 -14.37
C LEU A 326 13.03 -8.06 -15.19
N LYS A 327 12.78 -9.37 -15.11
CA LYS A 327 11.51 -9.92 -15.60
C LYS A 327 10.36 -9.41 -14.74
N ASP A 328 9.24 -9.15 -15.40
CA ASP A 328 7.95 -9.01 -14.76
C ASP A 328 7.46 -10.40 -14.29
N LEU A 329 6.94 -10.47 -13.06
CA LEU A 329 6.52 -11.75 -12.46
C LEU A 329 5.42 -12.48 -13.25
N GLY A 330 4.64 -11.74 -14.05
CA GLY A 330 3.63 -12.32 -14.96
C GLY A 330 4.25 -13.11 -16.10
N ASP A 331 5.27 -12.56 -16.76
CA ASP A 331 5.90 -13.19 -17.93
C ASP A 331 6.64 -14.47 -17.54
N GLU A 332 7.30 -14.45 -16.37
CA GLU A 332 7.89 -15.66 -15.79
C GLU A 332 6.84 -16.74 -15.52
N VAL A 333 5.75 -16.39 -14.82
CA VAL A 333 4.69 -17.35 -14.47
C VAL A 333 3.97 -17.89 -15.71
N HIS A 334 3.73 -17.07 -16.75
CA HIS A 334 3.22 -17.55 -18.04
C HIS A 334 4.21 -18.53 -18.70
N SER A 335 5.51 -18.20 -18.74
CA SER A 335 6.53 -19.09 -19.34
C SER A 335 6.67 -20.44 -18.61
N ILE A 336 6.52 -20.46 -17.28
CA ILE A 336 6.51 -21.69 -16.48
C ILE A 336 5.26 -22.53 -16.82
N LEU A 337 4.08 -21.90 -16.85
CA LEU A 337 2.83 -22.58 -17.18
C LEU A 337 2.80 -23.10 -18.62
N GLU A 338 3.47 -22.43 -19.56
CA GLU A 338 3.65 -22.91 -20.94
C GLU A 338 4.66 -24.06 -21.03
N ALA A 339 5.74 -24.02 -20.24
CA ALA A 339 6.68 -25.14 -20.11
C ALA A 339 6.02 -26.38 -19.46
N GLU A 340 5.09 -26.22 -18.53
CA GLU A 340 4.31 -27.32 -17.95
C GLU A 340 3.25 -27.85 -18.92
N LYS A 341 2.52 -26.96 -19.61
CA LYS A 341 1.54 -27.34 -20.65
C LYS A 341 2.19 -28.06 -21.84
N SER A 342 3.37 -27.64 -22.27
CA SER A 342 4.10 -28.33 -23.35
C SER A 342 4.65 -29.69 -22.90
N LYS A 343 5.12 -29.82 -21.66
CA LYS A 343 5.49 -31.11 -21.06
C LYS A 343 4.29 -32.06 -20.91
N SER A 344 3.14 -31.57 -20.47
CA SER A 344 1.93 -32.40 -20.34
C SER A 344 1.32 -32.76 -21.69
N ALA A 345 1.38 -31.87 -22.69
CA ALA A 345 1.02 -32.17 -24.07
C ALA A 345 1.95 -33.21 -24.71
N ALA A 346 3.27 -33.13 -24.46
CA ALA A 346 4.24 -34.14 -24.91
C ALA A 346 4.01 -35.50 -24.22
N ALA A 347 3.69 -35.51 -22.92
CA ALA A 347 3.33 -36.72 -22.19
C ALA A 347 2.01 -37.34 -22.70
N ALA A 348 1.01 -36.51 -23.04
CA ALA A 348 -0.24 -36.97 -23.64
C ALA A 348 -0.04 -37.49 -25.07
N ALA A 349 0.82 -36.86 -25.87
CA ALA A 349 1.16 -37.32 -27.22
C ALA A 349 1.97 -38.63 -27.24
N ALA A 350 2.60 -39.00 -26.12
CA ALA A 350 3.28 -40.29 -25.96
C ALA A 350 2.33 -41.46 -25.64
N ALA A 351 1.04 -41.20 -25.40
CA ALA A 351 0.02 -42.21 -25.12
C ALA A 351 -0.89 -42.43 -26.35
N GLN A 352 -0.58 -43.45 -27.16
CA GLN A 352 -1.46 -43.87 -28.27
C GLN A 352 -2.74 -44.54 -27.75
N PRO A 353 -3.92 -44.17 -28.28
CA PRO A 353 -5.14 -44.96 -28.17
C PRO A 353 -5.44 -45.69 -29.49
N ASP A 354 -5.41 -47.02 -29.49
CA ASP A 354 -5.99 -47.79 -30.60
C ASP A 354 -7.52 -47.69 -30.60
N ALA A 355 -8.08 -47.60 -31.80
CA ALA A 355 -9.53 -47.53 -32.07
C ALA A 355 -10.07 -48.95 -32.46
N PRO A 356 -11.39 -49.23 -32.66
CA PRO A 356 -12.30 -48.40 -33.47
C PRO A 356 -13.79 -48.29 -33.06
N SER A 357 -14.42 -47.23 -33.57
CA SER A 357 -15.79 -47.12 -34.12
C SER A 357 -16.98 -47.87 -33.45
N GLY A 358 -17.97 -47.07 -33.01
CA GLY A 358 -19.34 -47.50 -32.70
C GLY A 358 -20.37 -46.51 -33.27
N LEU A 359 -21.56 -46.98 -33.67
CA LEU A 359 -22.45 -46.23 -34.58
C LEU A 359 -23.47 -45.27 -33.91
N LEU A 360 -24.03 -44.39 -34.73
CA LEU A 360 -25.12 -43.44 -34.45
C LEU A 360 -26.43 -44.11 -33.94
N GLY A 361 -27.21 -43.41 -33.11
CA GLY A 361 -28.68 -43.60 -33.11
C GLY A 361 -29.49 -43.21 -31.86
N SER A 362 -30.28 -42.14 -31.97
CA SER A 362 -31.46 -41.79 -31.15
C SER A 362 -31.26 -41.36 -29.68
N GLY A 363 -32.12 -40.44 -29.20
CA GLY A 363 -32.10 -39.92 -27.80
C GLY A 363 -32.49 -38.45 -27.61
N LEU A 364 -33.28 -37.84 -28.49
CA LEU A 364 -33.48 -36.39 -28.57
C LEU A 364 -34.63 -35.89 -27.65
N SER A 365 -34.41 -35.83 -26.33
CA SER A 365 -35.48 -35.40 -25.39
C SER A 365 -35.03 -34.82 -24.02
N THR A 366 -34.14 -33.81 -24.01
CA THR A 366 -33.80 -33.05 -22.78
C THR A 366 -33.60 -31.53 -22.96
N ILE A 367 -34.16 -30.93 -24.02
CA ILE A 367 -34.16 -29.46 -24.18
C ILE A 367 -35.32 -28.87 -23.37
N GLY A 368 -35.08 -28.58 -22.09
CA GLY A 368 -36.06 -27.96 -21.20
C GLY A 368 -35.57 -27.78 -19.76
N GLY A 369 -34.95 -26.63 -19.45
CA GLY A 369 -34.65 -26.26 -18.05
C GLY A 369 -33.57 -25.21 -17.81
N LEU A 370 -32.57 -25.07 -18.70
CA LEU A 370 -31.34 -24.32 -18.38
C LEU A 370 -31.20 -22.91 -19.00
N PHE A 371 -32.18 -22.44 -19.78
CA PHE A 371 -32.18 -21.09 -20.37
C PHE A 371 -33.06 -20.09 -19.59
N ARG A 372 -32.87 -19.96 -18.27
CA ARG A 372 -33.60 -18.99 -17.43
C ARG A 372 -32.71 -18.07 -16.59
N ASN A 373 -31.63 -17.58 -17.19
CA ASN A 373 -30.84 -16.43 -16.70
C ASN A 373 -30.03 -15.74 -17.83
N VAL A 374 -30.50 -15.82 -19.08
CA VAL A 374 -29.90 -15.11 -20.23
C VAL A 374 -30.84 -13.98 -20.64
N ILE A 375 -30.68 -12.82 -19.98
CA ILE A 375 -31.38 -11.58 -20.32
C ILE A 375 -30.31 -10.51 -20.55
N GLY A 376 -29.79 -10.46 -21.78
CA GLY A 376 -28.92 -9.36 -22.22
C GLY A 376 -29.70 -8.05 -22.29
N GLY A 377 -29.03 -6.91 -22.09
CA GLY A 377 -29.65 -5.59 -22.10
C GLY A 377 -30.46 -5.24 -20.86
N LYS A 378 -30.47 -6.07 -19.80
CA LYS A 378 -31.07 -5.69 -18.52
C LYS A 378 -30.25 -4.55 -17.90
N VAL A 379 -30.93 -3.51 -17.43
CA VAL A 379 -30.32 -2.50 -16.54
C VAL A 379 -30.09 -3.14 -15.17
N LEU A 380 -28.85 -3.11 -14.69
CA LEU A 380 -28.46 -3.69 -13.41
C LEU A 380 -29.02 -2.85 -12.24
N THR A 381 -29.85 -3.48 -11.40
CA THR A 381 -30.31 -2.91 -10.13
C THR A 381 -29.38 -3.31 -8.97
N LYS A 382 -29.62 -2.75 -7.78
CA LYS A 382 -28.84 -3.12 -6.59
C LYS A 382 -29.13 -4.57 -6.15
N GLU A 383 -30.38 -5.00 -6.21
CA GLU A 383 -30.80 -6.36 -5.83
C GLU A 383 -30.23 -7.43 -6.77
N ASP A 384 -30.02 -7.11 -8.05
CA ASP A 384 -29.36 -8.01 -9.02
C ASP A 384 -27.90 -8.29 -8.67
N LEU A 385 -27.22 -7.30 -8.07
CA LEU A 385 -25.78 -7.32 -7.81
C LEU A 385 -25.41 -7.94 -6.46
N ASP A 386 -26.21 -7.72 -5.40
CA ASP A 386 -25.92 -8.12 -4.00
C ASP A 386 -25.31 -9.52 -3.87
N LYS A 387 -25.97 -10.54 -4.45
CA LYS A 387 -25.50 -11.94 -4.38
C LYS A 387 -24.13 -12.14 -5.06
N ALA A 388 -23.87 -11.46 -6.18
CA ALA A 388 -22.60 -11.55 -6.89
C ALA A 388 -21.49 -10.78 -6.15
N MET A 389 -21.78 -9.58 -5.67
CA MET A 389 -20.83 -8.74 -4.94
C MET A 389 -20.42 -9.38 -3.61
N LYS A 390 -21.35 -10.01 -2.89
CA LYS A 390 -21.06 -10.77 -1.67
C LYS A 390 -20.19 -12.01 -1.95
N GLY A 391 -20.46 -12.72 -3.04
CA GLY A 391 -19.60 -13.83 -3.49
C GLY A 391 -18.18 -13.36 -3.83
N MET A 392 -18.04 -12.16 -4.40
CA MET A 392 -16.74 -11.54 -4.69
C MET A 392 -16.02 -11.06 -3.41
N GLU A 393 -16.71 -10.47 -2.43
CA GLU A 393 -16.10 -10.12 -1.13
C GLU A 393 -15.56 -11.39 -0.46
N ASP A 394 -16.36 -12.44 -0.37
CA ASP A 394 -15.96 -13.74 0.20
C ASP A 394 -14.80 -14.38 -0.60
N HIS A 395 -14.67 -14.14 -1.90
CA HIS A 395 -13.53 -14.61 -2.70
C HIS A 395 -12.25 -13.83 -2.36
N LEU A 396 -12.30 -12.49 -2.38
CA LEU A 396 -11.17 -11.62 -2.05
C LEU A 396 -10.67 -11.87 -0.62
N LEU A 397 -11.57 -12.08 0.35
CA LEU A 397 -11.22 -12.46 1.72
C LEU A 397 -10.46 -13.80 1.79
N ARG A 398 -10.84 -14.81 1.00
CA ARG A 398 -10.09 -16.10 0.91
C ARG A 398 -8.70 -15.92 0.28
N LYS A 399 -8.55 -15.00 -0.69
CA LYS A 399 -7.26 -14.62 -1.28
C LYS A 399 -6.38 -13.78 -0.34
N ASN A 400 -6.72 -13.64 0.94
CA ASN A 400 -6.02 -12.85 1.96
C ASN A 400 -6.07 -11.32 1.72
N VAL A 401 -7.15 -10.81 1.11
CA VAL A 401 -7.43 -9.36 1.08
C VAL A 401 -8.06 -8.95 2.42
N ALA A 402 -7.58 -7.85 3.01
CA ALA A 402 -8.15 -7.29 4.23
C ALA A 402 -9.58 -6.79 3.99
N ARG A 403 -10.51 -7.04 4.93
CA ARG A 403 -11.93 -6.69 4.78
C ARG A 403 -12.17 -5.21 4.45
N GLU A 404 -11.38 -4.29 5.00
CA GLU A 404 -11.46 -2.86 4.69
C GLU A 404 -11.25 -2.56 3.19
N ALA A 405 -10.39 -3.34 2.51
CA ALA A 405 -10.14 -3.24 1.08
C ALA A 405 -11.21 -3.99 0.27
N ALA A 406 -11.54 -5.24 0.65
CA ALA A 406 -12.53 -6.04 -0.06
C ALA A 406 -13.91 -5.35 -0.12
N VAL A 407 -14.39 -4.80 1.00
CA VAL A 407 -15.67 -4.08 1.07
C VAL A 407 -15.65 -2.83 0.19
N ARG A 408 -14.62 -1.98 0.26
CA ARG A 408 -14.57 -0.75 -0.57
C ARG A 408 -14.42 -1.04 -2.05
N LEU A 409 -13.69 -2.08 -2.44
CA LEU A 409 -13.60 -2.53 -3.83
C LEU A 409 -14.96 -3.00 -4.34
N CYS A 410 -15.69 -3.80 -3.55
CA CYS A 410 -17.05 -4.23 -3.89
C CYS A 410 -18.02 -3.04 -3.97
N GLU A 411 -18.05 -2.15 -2.98
CA GLU A 411 -18.88 -0.94 -3.04
C GLU A 411 -18.58 -0.05 -4.27
N GLY A 412 -17.30 0.09 -4.64
CA GLY A 412 -16.90 0.87 -5.81
C GLY A 412 -17.41 0.26 -7.12
N VAL A 413 -17.22 -1.05 -7.30
CA VAL A 413 -17.70 -1.80 -8.47
C VAL A 413 -19.23 -1.82 -8.53
N GLU A 414 -19.92 -1.96 -7.39
CA GLU A 414 -21.38 -1.87 -7.30
C GLU A 414 -21.89 -0.51 -7.79
N LYS A 415 -21.31 0.60 -7.27
CA LYS A 415 -21.66 1.98 -7.67
C LYS A 415 -21.37 2.27 -9.15
N GLU A 416 -20.34 1.65 -9.72
CA GLU A 416 -20.05 1.75 -11.15
C GLU A 416 -21.13 1.04 -11.99
N LEU A 417 -21.45 -0.21 -11.64
CA LEU A 417 -22.34 -1.09 -12.39
C LEU A 417 -23.84 -0.76 -12.27
N VAL A 418 -24.31 -0.15 -11.18
CA VAL A 418 -25.72 0.25 -11.06
C VAL A 418 -26.11 1.22 -12.19
N GLY A 419 -27.22 0.90 -12.85
CA GLY A 419 -27.72 1.63 -14.03
C GLY A 419 -27.08 1.23 -15.36
N VAL A 420 -26.01 0.42 -15.37
CA VAL A 420 -25.38 -0.07 -16.60
C VAL A 420 -26.23 -1.21 -17.20
N LYS A 421 -26.34 -1.24 -18.53
CA LYS A 421 -26.97 -2.35 -19.27
C LYS A 421 -25.95 -3.46 -19.53
N THR A 422 -26.31 -4.72 -19.28
CA THR A 422 -25.48 -5.87 -19.66
C THR A 422 -25.39 -6.03 -21.18
N GLY A 423 -24.25 -6.52 -21.67
CA GLY A 423 -24.10 -6.92 -23.06
C GLY A 423 -25.07 -8.03 -23.48
N ASN A 424 -25.33 -8.15 -24.77
CA ASN A 424 -26.10 -9.28 -25.30
C ASN A 424 -25.35 -10.59 -24.98
N PHE A 425 -26.03 -11.52 -24.31
CA PHE A 425 -25.49 -12.80 -23.80
C PHE A 425 -24.41 -12.68 -22.70
N GLU A 426 -24.17 -11.50 -22.13
CA GLU A 426 -23.26 -11.32 -20.98
C GLU A 426 -23.94 -11.75 -19.66
N SER A 427 -23.24 -12.49 -18.80
CA SER A 427 -23.74 -12.82 -17.46
C SER A 427 -23.37 -11.74 -16.44
N ILE A 428 -24.23 -11.53 -15.42
CA ILE A 428 -23.96 -10.59 -14.33
C ILE A 428 -22.62 -10.91 -13.63
N SER A 429 -22.29 -12.19 -13.44
CA SER A 429 -21.03 -12.60 -12.84
C SER A 429 -19.82 -12.26 -13.70
N THR A 430 -19.94 -12.38 -15.03
CA THR A 430 -18.90 -11.99 -15.99
C THR A 430 -18.68 -10.47 -15.95
N ARG A 431 -19.78 -9.70 -15.93
CA ARG A 431 -19.74 -8.24 -15.85
C ARG A 431 -19.11 -7.75 -14.54
N VAL A 432 -19.45 -8.37 -13.41
CA VAL A 432 -18.85 -8.10 -12.10
C VAL A 432 -17.37 -8.46 -12.06
N GLN A 433 -16.97 -9.60 -12.66
CA GLN A 433 -15.57 -9.99 -12.74
C GLN A 433 -14.74 -9.00 -13.56
N ALA A 434 -15.21 -8.60 -14.75
CA ALA A 434 -14.52 -7.62 -15.60
C ALA A 434 -14.43 -6.22 -14.96
N ALA A 435 -15.47 -5.78 -14.23
CA ALA A 435 -15.43 -4.52 -13.50
C ALA A 435 -14.49 -4.59 -12.27
N MET A 436 -14.43 -5.73 -11.57
CA MET A 436 -13.46 -5.96 -10.50
C MET A 436 -12.02 -6.03 -11.04
N GLU A 437 -11.80 -6.65 -12.19
CA GLU A 437 -10.51 -6.67 -12.91
C GLU A 437 -10.04 -5.25 -13.25
N ALA A 438 -10.93 -4.43 -13.83
CA ALA A 438 -10.64 -3.02 -14.13
C ALA A 438 -10.35 -2.19 -12.86
N SER A 439 -11.14 -2.38 -11.80
CA SER A 439 -10.98 -1.69 -10.51
C SER A 439 -9.66 -2.05 -9.81
N LEU A 440 -9.35 -3.35 -9.71
CA LEU A 440 -8.08 -3.83 -9.16
C LEU A 440 -6.89 -3.37 -10.01
N THR A 441 -7.00 -3.43 -11.35
CA THR A 441 -5.94 -2.96 -12.26
C THR A 441 -5.69 -1.46 -12.06
N LYS A 442 -6.74 -0.64 -12.02
CA LYS A 442 -6.64 0.80 -11.78
C LYS A 442 -6.01 1.12 -10.42
N MET A 443 -6.34 0.36 -9.38
CA MET A 443 -5.83 0.57 -8.02
C MET A 443 -4.38 0.10 -7.84
N LEU A 444 -3.98 -0.98 -8.51
CA LEU A 444 -2.62 -1.52 -8.45
C LEU A 444 -1.65 -0.86 -9.44
N THR A 445 -2.15 -0.15 -10.45
CA THR A 445 -1.33 0.59 -11.42
C THR A 445 -0.82 1.90 -10.80
N PRO A 446 0.51 2.10 -10.69
CA PRO A 446 1.06 3.34 -10.15
C PRO A 446 0.82 4.54 -11.06
N THR A 447 0.63 5.70 -10.44
CA THR A 447 0.54 7.00 -11.12
C THR A 447 1.91 7.63 -11.41
N SER A 448 2.99 7.04 -10.91
CA SER A 448 4.37 7.49 -11.09
C SER A 448 5.20 6.50 -11.93
N SER A 449 6.28 6.97 -12.54
CA SER A 449 7.17 6.16 -13.37
C SER A 449 7.98 5.15 -12.54
N LEU A 450 7.87 3.86 -12.86
CA LEU A 450 8.62 2.78 -12.19
C LEU A 450 10.06 2.57 -12.67
N ASP A 451 10.51 3.34 -13.67
CA ASP A 451 11.86 3.22 -14.25
C ASP A 451 12.92 3.78 -13.28
N LEU A 452 13.27 2.96 -12.28
CA LEU A 452 14.30 3.24 -11.29
C LEU A 452 15.65 3.57 -11.92
N LEU A 453 15.99 2.95 -13.06
CA LEU A 453 17.27 3.18 -13.72
C LEU A 453 17.36 4.61 -14.27
N ARG A 454 16.33 5.03 -15.01
CA ARG A 454 16.20 6.41 -15.51
C ARG A 454 16.07 7.44 -14.40
N GLU A 455 15.45 7.07 -13.28
CA GLU A 455 15.38 7.95 -12.11
C GLU A 455 16.77 8.18 -11.51
N ILE A 456 17.57 7.12 -11.35
CA ILE A 456 18.99 7.20 -10.92
C ILE A 456 19.80 8.08 -11.89
N ASP A 457 19.75 7.80 -13.20
CA ASP A 457 20.44 8.59 -14.23
C ASP A 457 20.14 10.09 -14.10
N SER A 458 18.87 10.45 -13.82
CA SER A 458 18.43 11.85 -13.74
C SER A 458 19.03 12.63 -12.55
N VAL A 459 19.64 11.92 -11.60
CA VAL A 459 20.27 12.46 -10.38
C VAL A 459 21.80 12.32 -10.43
N THR A 460 22.32 11.23 -11.00
CA THR A 460 23.76 10.97 -11.11
C THR A 460 24.39 11.64 -12.35
N ALA A 461 23.66 11.67 -13.47
CA ALA A 461 24.06 12.27 -14.73
C ALA A 461 22.94 13.22 -15.27
N PRO A 462 22.57 14.28 -14.51
CA PRO A 462 21.52 15.20 -14.92
C PRO A 462 21.86 15.85 -16.29
N PRO A 463 20.85 16.05 -17.18
CA PRO A 463 21.09 16.66 -18.49
C PRO A 463 21.75 18.04 -18.40
N ALA A 464 22.55 18.42 -19.40
CA ALA A 464 23.25 19.72 -19.44
C ALA A 464 22.31 20.96 -19.42
N THR A 465 21.02 20.77 -19.68
CA THR A 465 19.96 21.79 -19.54
C THR A 465 19.40 21.92 -18.11
N SER A 466 19.82 21.06 -17.19
CA SER A 466 19.40 21.02 -15.80
C SER A 466 20.29 21.90 -14.93
N LEU A 467 19.68 22.69 -14.04
CA LEU A 467 20.41 23.44 -12.99
C LEU A 467 20.84 22.54 -11.81
N ARG A 468 20.52 21.23 -11.83
CA ARG A 468 20.87 20.28 -10.77
C ARG A 468 22.31 19.79 -10.96
N ARG A 469 23.08 19.78 -9.85
CA ARG A 469 24.39 19.12 -9.81
C ARG A 469 24.20 17.60 -9.71
N ALA A 470 25.11 16.85 -10.33
CA ALA A 470 25.26 15.42 -10.12
C ALA A 470 25.49 15.12 -8.62
N ARG A 471 24.85 14.06 -8.11
CA ARG A 471 25.07 13.52 -6.77
C ARG A 471 24.70 12.03 -6.73
N PRO A 472 25.13 11.25 -5.72
CA PRO A 472 24.58 9.92 -5.48
C PRO A 472 23.05 9.96 -5.34
N TYR A 473 22.40 8.95 -5.91
CA TYR A 473 20.99 8.63 -5.69
C TYR A 473 20.84 7.83 -4.39
N VAL A 474 19.96 8.25 -3.48
CA VAL A 474 19.88 7.70 -2.11
C VAL A 474 18.61 6.90 -1.91
N MET A 475 18.74 5.58 -1.77
CA MET A 475 17.65 4.66 -1.45
C MET A 475 17.76 4.15 -0.01
N SER A 476 16.63 4.08 0.69
CA SER A 476 16.52 3.51 2.03
C SER A 476 15.53 2.35 2.03
N ILE A 477 15.86 1.27 2.76
CA ILE A 477 14.96 0.14 2.97
C ILE A 477 14.52 0.05 4.44
N VAL A 478 13.21 0.02 4.65
CA VAL A 478 12.55 0.04 5.97
C VAL A 478 11.52 -1.09 6.10
N GLY A 479 10.93 -1.26 7.29
CA GLY A 479 9.96 -2.32 7.59
C GLY A 479 10.24 -3.02 8.92
N VAL A 480 9.44 -4.03 9.25
CA VAL A 480 9.51 -4.73 10.54
C VAL A 480 10.69 -5.73 10.63
N ASN A 481 10.68 -6.58 11.66
CA ASN A 481 11.66 -7.67 11.82
C ASN A 481 11.27 -8.89 10.96
N GLY A 482 12.25 -9.68 10.51
CA GLY A 482 12.01 -10.97 9.82
C GLY A 482 11.61 -10.91 8.34
N VAL A 483 11.17 -9.75 7.84
CA VAL A 483 10.68 -9.57 6.45
C VAL A 483 11.76 -9.57 5.35
N GLY A 484 13.04 -9.76 5.69
CA GLY A 484 14.13 -9.89 4.71
C GLY A 484 14.67 -8.60 4.10
N LYS A 485 14.76 -7.51 4.88
CA LYS A 485 15.30 -6.19 4.42
C LYS A 485 16.70 -6.29 3.82
N SER A 486 17.69 -6.73 4.61
CA SER A 486 19.09 -6.88 4.22
C SER A 486 19.26 -7.77 2.97
N THR A 487 18.45 -8.83 2.85
CA THR A 487 18.44 -9.73 1.69
C THR A 487 17.96 -9.00 0.43
N ASN A 488 16.78 -8.37 0.45
CA ASN A 488 16.24 -7.69 -0.73
C ASN A 488 17.02 -6.42 -1.09
N LEU A 489 17.65 -5.75 -0.13
CA LEU A 489 18.64 -4.70 -0.39
C LEU A 489 19.82 -5.24 -1.21
N SER A 490 20.29 -6.44 -0.90
CA SER A 490 21.39 -7.10 -1.61
C SER A 490 20.97 -7.57 -3.01
N LYS A 491 19.70 -7.98 -3.21
CA LYS A 491 19.14 -8.23 -4.55
C LYS A 491 19.06 -6.96 -5.41
N ILE A 492 18.59 -5.84 -4.83
CA ILE A 492 18.56 -4.54 -5.53
C ILE A 492 19.99 -4.08 -5.84
N CYS A 493 20.95 -4.31 -4.94
CA CYS A 493 22.36 -4.08 -5.22
C CYS A 493 22.84 -4.89 -6.44
N PHE A 494 22.58 -6.21 -6.48
CA PHE A 494 22.93 -7.05 -7.62
C PHE A 494 22.33 -6.56 -8.95
N PHE A 495 21.04 -6.18 -8.96
CA PHE A 495 20.37 -5.58 -10.11
C PHE A 495 21.04 -4.28 -10.61
N LEU A 496 21.47 -3.41 -9.70
CA LEU A 496 22.20 -2.18 -10.04
C LEU A 496 23.62 -2.46 -10.53
N LEU A 497 24.28 -3.48 -9.98
CA LEU A 497 25.63 -3.91 -10.42
C LEU A 497 25.59 -4.58 -11.80
N GLN A 498 24.50 -5.27 -12.17
CA GLN A 498 24.29 -5.69 -13.56
C GLN A 498 24.20 -4.51 -14.53
N ASN A 499 23.61 -3.39 -14.08
CA ASN A 499 23.60 -2.12 -14.80
C ASN A 499 24.87 -1.28 -14.61
N LYS A 500 25.95 -1.87 -14.07
CA LYS A 500 27.32 -1.34 -13.93
C LYS A 500 27.46 -0.08 -13.05
N TYR A 501 26.46 0.23 -12.23
CA TYR A 501 26.54 1.29 -11.23
C TYR A 501 27.58 1.00 -10.14
N LYS A 502 28.10 2.06 -9.53
CA LYS A 502 28.84 2.03 -8.27
C LYS A 502 27.87 2.21 -7.11
N VAL A 503 27.78 1.20 -6.24
CA VAL A 503 26.82 1.14 -5.15
C VAL A 503 27.52 1.14 -3.79
N LEU A 504 27.17 2.08 -2.91
CA LEU A 504 27.58 2.07 -1.51
C LEU A 504 26.45 1.52 -0.64
N ILE A 505 26.64 0.36 -0.02
CA ILE A 505 25.72 -0.16 1.00
C ILE A 505 26.05 0.50 2.34
N ALA A 506 25.07 1.12 2.99
CA ALA A 506 25.22 1.74 4.31
C ALA A 506 24.55 0.88 5.39
N ALA A 507 25.32 0.42 6.38
CA ALA A 507 24.86 -0.40 7.49
C ALA A 507 24.18 0.46 8.58
N GLY A 508 22.91 0.84 8.35
CA GLY A 508 22.07 1.57 9.31
C GLY A 508 21.34 0.68 10.32
N ASP A 509 21.46 -0.65 10.25
CA ASP A 509 21.05 -1.56 11.33
C ASP A 509 22.16 -1.66 12.40
N THR A 510 22.28 -0.60 13.20
CA THR A 510 23.27 -0.49 14.28
C THR A 510 22.83 -1.14 15.60
N PHE A 511 21.71 -1.87 15.59
CA PHE A 511 21.05 -2.40 16.80
C PHE A 511 20.98 -3.93 16.83
N ARG A 512 20.67 -4.59 15.71
CA ARG A 512 20.60 -6.06 15.65
C ARG A 512 22.01 -6.66 15.54
N SER A 513 22.44 -7.42 16.55
CA SER A 513 23.68 -8.20 16.48
C SER A 513 23.69 -9.11 15.24
N GLY A 514 24.83 -9.17 14.55
CA GLY A 514 25.01 -9.91 13.30
C GLY A 514 24.53 -9.19 12.03
N ALA A 515 23.86 -8.03 12.13
CA ALA A 515 23.35 -7.31 10.95
C ALA A 515 24.46 -6.70 10.08
N VAL A 516 25.50 -6.15 10.72
CA VAL A 516 26.66 -5.57 10.02
C VAL A 516 27.45 -6.69 9.33
N GLU A 517 27.65 -7.82 10.00
CA GLU A 517 28.34 -8.99 9.46
C GLU A 517 27.53 -9.64 8.32
N GLN A 518 26.19 -9.67 8.40
CA GLN A 518 25.32 -10.11 7.31
C GLN A 518 25.52 -9.26 6.04
N LEU A 519 25.53 -7.93 6.17
CA LEU A 519 25.80 -7.03 5.04
C LEU A 519 27.24 -7.16 4.53
N ALA A 520 28.21 -7.39 5.41
CA ALA A 520 29.61 -7.65 5.02
C ALA A 520 29.77 -8.96 4.23
N VAL A 521 29.00 -10.00 4.55
CA VAL A 521 28.93 -11.22 3.72
C VAL A 521 28.33 -10.92 2.36
N HIS A 522 27.18 -10.21 2.30
CA HIS A 522 26.57 -9.86 1.02
C HIS A 522 27.50 -9.01 0.15
N VAL A 523 28.13 -7.97 0.70
CA VAL A 523 29.08 -7.11 -0.04
C VAL A 523 30.31 -7.88 -0.51
N ARG A 524 30.85 -8.83 0.28
CA ARG A 524 31.98 -9.67 -0.16
C ARG A 524 31.62 -10.49 -1.40
N ASN A 525 30.48 -11.18 -1.35
CA ASN A 525 30.03 -12.06 -2.43
C ASN A 525 29.66 -11.24 -3.69
N LEU A 526 29.03 -10.07 -3.53
CA LEU A 526 28.74 -9.16 -4.63
C LEU A 526 30.01 -8.51 -5.22
N LYS A 527 31.02 -8.19 -4.40
CA LYS A 527 32.34 -7.73 -4.88
C LYS A 527 32.97 -8.74 -5.84
N GLU A 528 32.94 -10.03 -5.48
CA GLU A 528 33.54 -11.08 -6.30
C GLU A 528 32.87 -11.22 -7.67
N LEU A 529 31.53 -11.11 -7.73
CA LEU A 529 30.78 -11.07 -9.00
C LEU A 529 31.16 -9.83 -9.82
N THR A 530 31.17 -8.64 -9.22
CA THR A 530 31.52 -7.40 -9.94
C THR A 530 32.94 -7.35 -10.48
N ALA A 531 33.88 -8.10 -9.89
CA ALA A 531 35.25 -8.18 -10.38
C ALA A 531 35.35 -8.86 -11.77
N ARG A 532 34.33 -9.63 -12.16
CA ARG A 532 34.22 -10.30 -13.48
C ARG A 532 33.34 -9.50 -14.45
N GLU A 533 32.25 -8.93 -13.94
CA GLU A 533 31.16 -8.38 -14.75
C GLU A 533 31.16 -6.83 -14.84
N GLY A 534 31.93 -6.14 -14.01
CA GLY A 534 31.92 -4.68 -13.87
C GLY A 534 30.92 -4.14 -12.83
N GLY A 535 30.95 -2.83 -12.61
CA GLY A 535 30.35 -2.17 -11.44
C GLY A 535 31.31 -2.12 -10.24
N ARG A 536 30.88 -1.52 -9.12
CA ARG A 536 31.64 -1.46 -7.86
C ARG A 536 30.67 -1.50 -6.69
N VAL A 537 30.92 -2.32 -5.68
CA VAL A 537 30.12 -2.32 -4.43
C VAL A 537 31.00 -2.22 -3.20
N GLU A 538 30.64 -1.36 -2.24
CA GLU A 538 31.36 -1.21 -0.98
C GLU A 538 30.42 -1.08 0.23
N LEU A 539 30.94 -1.32 1.43
CA LEU A 539 30.20 -1.26 2.69
C LEU A 539 30.66 -0.07 3.54
N TYR A 540 29.73 0.83 3.86
CA TYR A 540 29.92 1.87 4.85
C TYR A 540 29.34 1.44 6.20
N GLN A 541 30.18 1.39 7.23
CA GLN A 541 29.81 0.95 8.58
C GLN A 541 30.53 1.77 9.65
N LYS A 542 29.89 1.95 10.82
CA LYS A 542 30.51 2.55 12.02
C LYS A 542 30.40 1.67 13.28
N GLY A 543 30.09 0.38 13.09
CA GLY A 543 29.85 -0.58 14.15
C GLY A 543 28.51 -0.37 14.88
N TYR A 544 28.32 -1.17 15.94
CA TYR A 544 27.09 -1.18 16.73
C TYR A 544 26.94 0.04 17.66
N GLY A 545 25.69 0.32 18.07
CA GLY A 545 25.36 1.36 19.04
C GLY A 545 25.50 2.80 18.53
N LYS A 546 25.65 3.02 17.21
CA LYS A 546 25.69 4.35 16.59
C LYS A 546 24.31 4.80 16.15
N ASP A 547 24.08 6.11 16.07
CA ASP A 547 22.84 6.67 15.51
C ASP A 547 22.76 6.40 14.00
N ALA A 548 21.77 5.61 13.59
CA ALA A 548 21.53 5.26 12.19
C ALA A 548 21.31 6.49 11.29
N ALA A 549 20.73 7.57 11.80
CA ALA A 549 20.55 8.81 11.03
C ALA A 549 21.89 9.52 10.75
N ALA A 550 22.85 9.42 11.68
CA ALA A 550 24.20 9.93 11.46
C ALA A 550 25.00 9.02 10.52
N VAL A 551 24.96 7.70 10.71
CA VAL A 551 25.65 6.73 9.83
C VAL A 551 25.19 6.89 8.37
N ALA A 552 23.89 7.07 8.13
CA ALA A 552 23.34 7.28 6.79
C ALA A 552 23.77 8.63 6.18
N LYS A 553 23.69 9.73 6.92
CA LYS A 553 24.17 11.06 6.47
C LYS A 553 25.65 11.01 6.07
N ASP A 554 26.47 10.39 6.91
CA ASP A 554 27.91 10.30 6.69
C ASP A 554 28.24 9.36 5.51
N ALA A 555 27.44 8.30 5.29
CA ALA A 555 27.54 7.44 4.11
C ALA A 555 27.22 8.18 2.80
N VAL A 556 26.13 8.98 2.78
CA VAL A 556 25.78 9.82 1.61
C VAL A 556 26.87 10.86 1.33
N SER A 557 27.46 11.44 2.39
CA SER A 557 28.57 12.39 2.26
C SER A 557 29.83 11.73 1.68
N PHE A 558 30.16 10.51 2.13
CA PHE A 558 31.27 9.72 1.62
C PHE A 558 31.03 9.27 0.16
N ALA A 559 29.82 8.83 -0.18
CA ALA A 559 29.45 8.45 -1.54
C ALA A 559 29.61 9.59 -2.55
N ALA A 560 29.26 10.82 -2.16
CA ALA A 560 29.43 12.01 -2.98
C ALA A 560 30.90 12.42 -3.17
N HIS A 561 31.78 12.12 -2.21
CA HIS A 561 33.22 12.37 -2.32
C HIS A 561 33.92 11.33 -3.21
N GLU A 562 33.63 10.04 -2.98
CA GLU A 562 34.25 8.92 -3.70
C GLU A 562 33.64 8.62 -5.08
N GLY A 563 32.64 9.40 -5.50
CA GLY A 563 32.00 9.28 -6.80
C GLY A 563 31.24 7.97 -7.01
N PHE A 564 30.46 7.55 -6.00
CA PHE A 564 29.47 6.47 -6.11
C PHE A 564 28.15 7.01 -6.71
N ASP A 565 27.46 6.16 -7.47
CA ASP A 565 26.24 6.54 -8.18
C ASP A 565 24.99 6.31 -7.31
N VAL A 566 24.99 5.25 -6.49
CA VAL A 566 23.85 4.88 -5.63
C VAL A 566 24.29 4.60 -4.20
N VAL A 567 23.50 5.05 -3.21
CA VAL A 567 23.61 4.65 -1.81
C VAL A 567 22.40 3.82 -1.42
N LEU A 568 22.62 2.60 -0.92
CA LEU A 568 21.57 1.71 -0.41
C LEU A 568 21.68 1.59 1.11
N ILE A 569 20.71 2.15 1.84
CA ILE A 569 20.71 2.17 3.30
C ILE A 569 19.82 1.03 3.83
N ASP A 570 20.43 0.04 4.50
CA ASP A 570 19.67 -0.93 5.30
C ASP A 570 19.37 -0.31 6.66
N THR A 571 18.20 -0.58 7.23
CA THR A 571 17.79 -0.01 8.53
C THR A 571 17.38 -1.10 9.50
N ALA A 572 17.60 -0.84 10.80
CA ALA A 572 17.10 -1.70 11.86
C ALA A 572 15.59 -1.97 11.70
N GLY A 573 15.18 -3.24 11.85
CA GLY A 573 13.76 -3.58 11.88
C GLY A 573 13.08 -3.02 13.11
N ARG A 574 11.88 -2.47 12.92
CA ARG A 574 11.15 -1.73 13.97
C ARG A 574 9.80 -2.38 14.23
N ARG A 575 9.35 -2.37 15.49
CA ARG A 575 7.96 -2.71 15.80
C ARG A 575 7.10 -1.52 15.42
N HIS A 576 6.13 -1.72 14.53
CA HIS A 576 5.30 -0.65 13.96
C HIS A 576 4.44 0.09 15.00
N ASN A 577 4.31 -0.47 16.21
CA ASN A 577 3.59 0.09 17.36
C ASN A 577 4.50 0.69 18.45
N ASP A 578 5.84 0.66 18.31
CA ASP A 578 6.76 1.32 19.25
C ASP A 578 7.08 2.74 18.77
N GLN A 579 6.37 3.73 19.33
CA GLN A 579 6.51 5.13 18.98
C GLN A 579 7.95 5.67 19.13
N ARG A 580 8.79 5.10 20.01
CA ARG A 580 10.19 5.52 20.18
C ARG A 580 11.09 4.98 19.06
N LEU A 581 10.80 3.79 18.55
CA LEU A 581 11.48 3.28 17.35
C LEU A 581 11.01 4.04 16.11
N MET A 582 9.72 4.37 16.02
CA MET A 582 9.14 5.03 14.84
C MET A 582 9.54 6.50 14.73
N SER A 583 9.56 7.29 15.83
CA SER A 583 9.90 8.72 15.78
C SER A 583 11.32 9.04 15.27
N SER A 584 12.26 8.09 15.38
CA SER A 584 13.60 8.25 14.81
C SER A 584 13.63 8.20 13.27
N LEU A 585 12.55 7.76 12.60
CA LEU A 585 12.46 7.73 11.13
C LEU A 585 12.32 9.13 10.52
N GLU A 586 11.62 10.07 11.18
CA GLU A 586 11.57 11.46 10.74
C GLU A 586 12.96 12.12 10.78
N LYS A 587 13.73 11.90 11.86
CA LYS A 587 15.13 12.37 11.96
C LYS A 587 15.99 11.76 10.84
N PHE A 588 15.85 10.45 10.61
CA PHE A 588 16.55 9.74 9.55
C PHE A 588 16.25 10.34 8.16
N ALA A 589 14.98 10.54 7.80
CA ALA A 589 14.61 11.11 6.50
C ALA A 589 15.17 12.54 6.31
N LYS A 590 15.14 13.38 7.35
CA LYS A 590 15.72 14.73 7.32
C LYS A 590 17.24 14.74 7.18
N PHE A 591 17.93 13.73 7.72
CA PHE A 591 19.40 13.65 7.75
C PHE A 591 20.01 12.94 6.53
N ALA A 592 19.37 11.88 6.04
CA ALA A 592 19.83 11.08 4.90
C ALA A 592 19.26 11.56 3.55
N GLN A 593 18.13 12.28 3.58
CA GLN A 593 17.43 12.83 2.40
C GLN A 593 17.23 11.83 1.25
N PRO A 594 16.62 10.64 1.51
CA PRO A 594 16.46 9.59 0.52
C PRO A 594 15.52 9.99 -0.63
N ASP A 595 16.02 9.83 -1.86
CA ASP A 595 15.27 9.88 -3.11
C ASP A 595 14.19 8.80 -3.18
N LYS A 596 14.46 7.62 -2.60
CA LYS A 596 13.47 6.55 -2.49
C LYS A 596 13.49 5.83 -1.15
N ILE A 597 12.34 5.74 -0.48
CA ILE A 597 12.11 4.94 0.72
C ILE A 597 11.21 3.77 0.33
N LEU A 598 11.77 2.56 0.39
CA LEU A 598 11.06 1.32 0.12
C LEU A 598 10.78 0.58 1.42
N MET A 599 9.51 0.27 1.67
CA MET A 599 9.14 -0.61 2.78
C MET A 599 9.09 -2.06 2.31
N VAL A 600 9.82 -2.95 2.98
CA VAL A 600 9.70 -4.39 2.76
C VAL A 600 8.53 -4.92 3.60
N GLY A 601 7.50 -5.41 2.92
CA GLY A 601 6.43 -6.21 3.49
C GLY A 601 6.64 -7.70 3.20
N GLU A 602 5.96 -8.56 3.95
CA GLU A 602 6.01 -10.02 3.77
C GLU A 602 4.65 -10.52 3.31
N ALA A 603 4.61 -11.28 2.21
CA ALA A 603 3.36 -11.66 1.54
C ALA A 603 2.38 -12.44 2.44
N LEU A 604 2.90 -13.28 3.36
CA LEU A 604 2.14 -14.07 4.33
C LEU A 604 1.35 -13.22 5.35
N VAL A 605 1.79 -12.00 5.62
CA VAL A 605 1.26 -11.16 6.69
C VAL A 605 0.07 -10.37 6.17
N GLY A 606 -1.15 -10.84 6.43
CA GLY A 606 -2.40 -10.22 5.97
C GLY A 606 -2.72 -8.87 6.65
N THR A 607 -3.69 -8.84 7.55
CA THR A 607 -4.22 -7.57 8.12
C THR A 607 -3.20 -6.75 8.91
N ASP A 608 -2.19 -7.36 9.53
CA ASP A 608 -1.14 -6.62 10.25
C ASP A 608 -0.28 -5.76 9.31
N SER A 609 -0.08 -6.17 8.05
CA SER A 609 0.68 -5.38 7.06
C SER A 609 0.01 -4.03 6.75
N VAL A 610 -1.31 -3.93 6.85
CA VAL A 610 -2.06 -2.67 6.69
C VAL A 610 -1.73 -1.70 7.82
N ALA A 611 -1.70 -2.19 9.07
CA ALA A 611 -1.31 -1.39 10.23
C ALA A 611 0.17 -1.01 10.19
N GLN A 612 1.06 -1.95 9.79
CA GLN A 612 2.47 -1.66 9.55
C GLN A 612 2.65 -0.54 8.52
N ALA A 613 2.07 -0.69 7.33
CA ALA A 613 2.26 0.25 6.21
C ALA A 613 1.76 1.66 6.55
N ARG A 614 0.58 1.78 7.18
CA ARG A 614 0.05 3.06 7.66
C ARG A 614 0.97 3.71 8.71
N ASN A 615 1.43 2.95 9.70
CA ASN A 615 2.30 3.48 10.75
C ASN A 615 3.70 3.85 10.24
N PHE A 616 4.28 3.10 9.31
CA PHE A 616 5.55 3.47 8.67
C PHE A 616 5.40 4.74 7.84
N ASN A 617 4.33 4.88 7.04
CA ASN A 617 4.12 6.08 6.24
C ASN A 617 3.94 7.34 7.11
N ALA A 618 3.19 7.24 8.21
CA ALA A 618 3.01 8.33 9.16
C ALA A 618 4.28 8.71 9.95
N ALA A 619 5.18 7.76 10.21
CA ALA A 619 6.36 7.96 11.05
C ALA A 619 7.48 8.81 10.42
N PHE A 620 7.41 9.10 9.12
CA PHE A 620 8.31 10.04 8.43
C PHE A 620 7.86 11.51 8.55
N GLY A 621 6.67 11.77 9.12
CA GLY A 621 6.10 13.11 9.27
C GLY A 621 5.52 13.67 7.97
N SER A 622 5.09 14.92 7.98
CA SER A 622 4.47 15.57 6.81
C SER A 622 5.44 15.91 5.67
N GLY A 623 6.75 15.79 5.89
CA GLY A 623 7.79 16.15 4.92
C GLY A 623 8.25 15.02 4.00
N ARG A 624 7.86 13.77 4.25
CA ARG A 624 8.28 12.61 3.45
C ARG A 624 7.32 11.44 3.66
N THR A 625 7.00 10.70 2.60
CA THR A 625 6.23 9.44 2.62
C THR A 625 7.10 8.26 2.20
N LEU A 626 6.56 7.05 2.24
CA LEU A 626 7.03 5.92 1.45
C LEU A 626 6.81 6.19 -0.05
N ASP A 627 7.66 5.64 -0.91
CA ASP A 627 7.52 5.73 -2.38
C ASP A 627 7.13 4.40 -3.04
N GLY A 628 7.35 3.28 -2.33
CA GLY A 628 6.99 1.98 -2.83
C GLY A 628 7.18 0.85 -1.81
N PHE A 629 6.63 -0.31 -2.14
CA PHE A 629 6.82 -1.56 -1.41
C PHE A 629 7.69 -2.55 -2.18
N ILE A 630 8.48 -3.30 -1.43
CA ILE A 630 9.08 -4.56 -1.85
C ILE A 630 8.33 -5.65 -1.11
N ILE A 631 7.81 -6.66 -1.80
CA ILE A 631 6.99 -7.71 -1.16
C ILE A 631 7.77 -9.02 -1.22
N SER A 632 8.20 -9.50 -0.06
CA SER A 632 9.08 -10.65 0.08
C SER A 632 8.31 -11.94 0.39
N LYS A 633 8.98 -13.08 0.14
CA LYS A 633 8.48 -14.44 0.35
C LYS A 633 7.25 -14.77 -0.50
N CYS A 634 7.11 -14.19 -1.69
CA CYS A 634 5.98 -14.49 -2.59
C CYS A 634 5.98 -15.95 -3.10
N ASP A 635 7.15 -16.60 -3.08
CA ASP A 635 7.36 -18.04 -3.20
C ASP A 635 6.54 -18.86 -2.17
N THR A 636 6.16 -18.28 -1.01
CA THR A 636 5.51 -19.02 0.09
C THR A 636 3.97 -18.92 0.14
N VAL A 637 3.33 -18.06 -0.67
CA VAL A 637 1.89 -17.75 -0.53
C VAL A 637 0.96 -18.42 -1.55
N GLY A 638 1.49 -19.06 -2.60
CA GLY A 638 0.67 -19.69 -3.64
C GLY A 638 -0.24 -18.70 -4.35
N SER A 639 -1.56 -18.81 -4.14
CA SER A 639 -2.58 -17.89 -4.68
C SER A 639 -3.03 -16.79 -3.69
N MET A 640 -2.53 -16.76 -2.45
CA MET A 640 -2.96 -15.81 -1.40
C MET A 640 -2.27 -14.43 -1.51
N VAL A 641 -2.42 -13.79 -2.66
CA VAL A 641 -1.76 -12.52 -3.04
C VAL A 641 -2.42 -11.25 -2.47
N GLY A 642 -3.55 -11.35 -1.77
CA GLY A 642 -4.39 -10.23 -1.32
C GLY A 642 -3.75 -9.23 -0.35
N THR A 643 -2.64 -9.59 0.29
CA THR A 643 -1.79 -8.66 1.06
C THR A 643 -1.36 -7.46 0.21
N LEU A 644 -1.06 -7.69 -1.09
CA LEU A 644 -0.66 -6.65 -2.06
C LEU A 644 -1.74 -5.56 -2.20
N VAL A 645 -2.96 -5.98 -2.53
CA VAL A 645 -4.16 -5.12 -2.64
C VAL A 645 -4.37 -4.33 -1.36
N SER A 646 -4.28 -5.02 -0.22
CA SER A 646 -4.57 -4.46 1.09
C SER A 646 -3.61 -3.32 1.47
N ILE A 647 -2.32 -3.49 1.20
CA ILE A 647 -1.28 -2.49 1.48
C ILE A 647 -1.45 -1.26 0.56
N VAL A 648 -1.63 -1.48 -0.75
CA VAL A 648 -1.78 -0.39 -1.73
C VAL A 648 -3.03 0.43 -1.43
N HIS A 649 -4.20 -0.22 -1.27
CA HIS A 649 -5.45 0.43 -0.87
C HIS A 649 -5.33 1.23 0.44
N ALA A 650 -4.56 0.73 1.41
CA ALA A 650 -4.44 1.35 2.72
C ALA A 650 -3.50 2.56 2.79
N THR A 651 -2.67 2.80 1.76
CA THR A 651 -1.59 3.80 1.77
C THR A 651 -1.46 4.64 0.50
N ASN A 652 -2.06 4.22 -0.62
CA ASN A 652 -1.87 4.77 -1.96
C ASN A 652 -0.39 4.78 -2.43
N VAL A 653 0.42 3.85 -1.93
CA VAL A 653 1.83 3.67 -2.29
C VAL A 653 1.98 2.34 -3.06
N PRO A 654 2.65 2.32 -4.22
CA PRO A 654 2.65 1.16 -5.12
C PRO A 654 3.62 0.05 -4.70
N VAL A 655 3.44 -1.14 -5.26
CA VAL A 655 4.44 -2.22 -5.16
C VAL A 655 5.38 -2.10 -6.36
N LEU A 656 6.69 -2.09 -6.11
CA LEU A 656 7.70 -2.00 -7.18
C LEU A 656 8.32 -3.35 -7.51
N PHE A 657 8.71 -4.08 -6.46
CA PHE A 657 9.48 -5.32 -6.59
C PHE A 657 8.88 -6.46 -5.78
N VAL A 658 9.02 -7.67 -6.29
CA VAL A 658 8.62 -8.91 -5.63
C VAL A 658 9.83 -9.80 -5.41
N GLY A 659 10.01 -10.26 -4.18
CA GLY A 659 11.03 -11.23 -3.79
C GLY A 659 10.48 -12.65 -3.80
N VAL A 660 11.00 -13.49 -4.69
CA VAL A 660 10.49 -14.84 -5.01
C VAL A 660 11.46 -15.97 -4.61
N GLY A 661 12.17 -15.77 -3.49
CA GLY A 661 13.24 -16.67 -3.04
C GLY A 661 14.31 -15.95 -2.22
N GLN A 662 15.50 -16.54 -2.13
CA GLN A 662 16.62 -16.08 -1.29
C GLN A 662 17.90 -15.68 -2.05
N HIS A 663 18.10 -16.15 -3.28
CA HIS A 663 19.26 -15.84 -4.11
C HIS A 663 19.17 -14.42 -4.67
N TYR A 664 20.30 -13.88 -5.18
CA TYR A 664 20.32 -12.50 -5.70
C TYR A 664 19.47 -12.33 -6.97
N SER A 665 19.31 -13.40 -7.75
CA SER A 665 18.38 -13.54 -8.87
C SER A 665 16.91 -13.38 -8.50
N ASP A 666 16.52 -13.57 -7.23
CA ASP A 666 15.13 -13.86 -6.86
C ASP A 666 14.33 -12.57 -6.62
N LEU A 667 14.46 -11.62 -7.54
CA LEU A 667 13.80 -10.31 -7.57
C LEU A 667 13.12 -10.13 -8.93
N ARG A 668 11.85 -9.71 -8.92
CA ARG A 668 11.06 -9.42 -10.12
C ARG A 668 10.44 -8.03 -10.02
N ASN A 669 10.11 -7.43 -11.16
CA ASN A 669 9.19 -6.30 -11.19
C ASN A 669 7.79 -6.77 -10.79
N PHE A 670 7.02 -5.88 -10.15
CA PHE A 670 5.62 -6.14 -9.85
C PHE A 670 4.75 -6.03 -11.10
N SER A 671 4.21 -7.16 -11.56
CA SER A 671 3.25 -7.20 -12.66
C SER A 671 1.82 -7.07 -12.12
N VAL A 672 1.14 -5.96 -12.45
CA VAL A 672 -0.26 -5.72 -12.09
C VAL A 672 -1.17 -6.83 -12.64
N LYS A 673 -1.01 -7.17 -13.93
CA LYS A 673 -1.77 -8.24 -14.60
C LYS A 673 -1.72 -9.55 -13.82
N TRP A 674 -0.52 -10.01 -13.48
CA TRP A 674 -0.31 -11.24 -12.69
C TRP A 674 -1.04 -11.21 -11.34
N ALA A 675 -0.98 -10.07 -10.63
CA ALA A 675 -1.63 -9.94 -9.34
C ALA A 675 -3.16 -10.05 -9.51
N VAL A 676 -3.74 -9.35 -10.49
CA VAL A 676 -5.19 -9.38 -10.75
C VAL A 676 -5.65 -10.76 -11.22
N GLU A 677 -4.91 -11.42 -12.11
CA GLU A 677 -5.18 -12.81 -12.53
C GLU A 677 -5.20 -13.77 -11.33
N LYS A 678 -4.23 -13.68 -10.41
CA LYS A 678 -4.16 -14.51 -9.19
C LYS A 678 -5.24 -14.17 -8.14
N LEU A 679 -5.70 -12.93 -8.10
CA LEU A 679 -6.78 -12.47 -7.21
C LEU A 679 -8.17 -12.91 -7.68
N LEU A 680 -8.36 -13.10 -8.99
CA LEU A 680 -9.64 -13.46 -9.60
C LEU A 680 -9.71 -14.90 -10.11
N SER A 681 -8.60 -15.64 -10.08
CA SER A 681 -8.58 -17.08 -10.39
C SER A 681 -9.29 -17.90 -9.32
N SER A 682 -10.29 -18.69 -9.71
CA SER A 682 -10.77 -19.83 -8.90
C SER A 682 -9.59 -20.75 -8.55
N ASP A 683 -9.55 -21.20 -7.29
CA ASP A 683 -8.72 -22.33 -6.85
C ASP A 683 -9.48 -23.66 -7.08
#